data_AF-J2JWB0-F1
#
_entry.id   AF-J2JWB0-F1
#
_cell.length_a   1.000
_cell.length_b   1.000
_cell.length_c   1.000
_cell.angle_alpha   90.00
_cell.angle_beta   90.00
_cell.angle_gamma   90.00
#
_symmetry.space_group_name_H-M   'P 1'
#
loop_
_entity.id
_entity.type
_entity.pdbx_description
1 polymer ?
#
loop_
_entity_poly.entity_id
_entity_poly.type
_entity_poly.pdbx_seq_one_letter_code
_entity_poly.pdbx_strand_id
1 'polypeptide(L)'
;MKNYLLKEKPFYSHFYKINKFVYIVLFISCFGFAQKKEASEIHYTPNGIFDQVFDNQGRVFKLSEIEAISPHSTKSGKKVLNIQSFSSGIFELYFENGSGMEVVGNAVHDQRRAIILQAFLDISDFINTPLKNTGNNTKVKFWIRNPSALGLSSNTGSSASAFYSFPTFSAGISNQGMDFGGILDNEIWKTIHTGVDSYSNTVFPIINTNNTGNFYHGWACFNFAGTVNWNLDYNKYNAATSYPSNYLDFYSTIIHEVTHALGFNSLMRYNGNSSFYNNPGNYFTRYDKNLKTSSGLELITNSPATGGQMYGFNYNPVISGPVLFPGCNVFPPEFNGNSGSFNCSNSIKYVGNLTVSVYTPPCFENGGSLSHFEDACYNGNSNDQYFMMSDRASGLFAKRTLTNEERQVLCDIGYSLQGTFGSTGNFTYKNYGVASCAGISIGGVNDGFLNGVYAYQGNAGANINVDGILNNDYTSSSSPSLGFEFVQDLYDPDAIISGITPTSFVFKSYVPGVHLLRYVPFDISTGQRGNITYIYVNVFNNCTSVAQPNLVRNGDFEEHNYAPSYTSQMYKSCGWQCTSYFPSPDYFNSDSTYPHVSIPSNIFGTQADKINGNHAYAGMFISPNRPALLQNVYSESLKTELTSSLQPNTKYQLSFDVSMADNHLSNGIKFQIFITDINLELTTGGIIPISNITSDKVFLTNPTFSGSASATEWETITFTFTTGSNPNLKYLHIGGLNNVQFQNSNGPDVYYYLDNVSLTPVSLLGLSTSDFENNDFEVFPNPANSIISITNSKSTIKSIELYDMAGRILKAEKVNKTDVQLDISNYQIGTYSVKIITEKGSISKKVIKY
;
A
#
# COMPACT_ATOMS: atom_id res chain seq x y z
N MET A 1 62.73 -37.28 46.21
CA MET A 1 63.46 -38.03 45.16
C MET A 1 62.45 -38.80 44.33
N LYS A 2 62.72 -38.95 43.02
CA LYS A 2 61.87 -39.39 41.90
C LYS A 2 60.87 -40.55 42.12
N ASN A 3 59.76 -40.41 41.37
CA ASN A 3 58.93 -41.41 40.64
C ASN A 3 58.16 -42.48 41.42
N TYR A 4 56.92 -42.76 40.96
CA TYR A 4 56.33 -44.07 40.60
C TYR A 4 54.83 -43.80 40.28
N LEU A 5 54.41 -43.77 39.01
CA LEU A 5 53.87 -44.86 38.17
C LEU A 5 52.33 -45.03 38.25
N LEU A 6 51.79 -45.41 37.09
CA LEU A 6 50.42 -45.31 36.59
C LEU A 6 49.44 -46.39 37.11
N LYS A 7 48.14 -46.02 36.99
CA LYS A 7 46.92 -46.82 36.76
C LYS A 7 46.40 -47.73 37.89
N GLU A 8 45.19 -47.43 38.37
CA GLU A 8 43.94 -48.11 37.95
C GLU A 8 42.68 -47.34 38.43
N LYS A 9 41.64 -47.35 37.59
CA LYS A 9 40.24 -46.91 37.84
C LYS A 9 39.51 -47.98 38.70
N PRO A 10 38.22 -47.85 39.11
CA PRO A 10 37.20 -46.80 38.84
C PRO A 10 36.45 -46.33 40.12
N PHE A 11 35.65 -45.27 40.07
CA PHE A 11 34.32 -45.28 40.69
C PHE A 11 33.45 -44.13 40.18
N TYR A 12 32.21 -44.50 39.86
CA TYR A 12 31.09 -43.69 39.42
C TYR A 12 30.72 -42.57 40.41
N SER A 13 30.07 -41.54 39.85
CA SER A 13 29.18 -40.53 40.46
C SER A 13 29.71 -39.09 40.55
N HIS A 14 29.77 -38.39 39.42
CA HIS A 14 29.65 -36.91 39.40
C HIS A 14 29.27 -36.32 38.02
N PHE A 15 28.27 -36.89 37.34
CA PHE A 15 27.70 -36.29 36.12
C PHE A 15 26.17 -36.34 36.13
N TYR A 16 25.55 -35.73 37.13
CA TYR A 16 24.10 -35.46 37.13
C TYR A 16 23.83 -34.24 38.02
N LYS A 17 24.27 -33.05 37.61
CA LYS A 17 23.75 -31.77 38.16
C LYS A 17 24.08 -30.49 37.39
N ILE A 18 24.77 -30.56 36.25
CA ILE A 18 25.07 -29.36 35.42
C ILE A 18 24.15 -29.22 34.18
N ASN A 19 23.29 -30.20 33.87
CA ASN A 19 22.42 -30.15 32.68
C ASN A 19 20.96 -29.70 32.90
N LYS A 20 20.58 -29.26 34.12
CA LYS A 20 19.22 -28.71 34.35
C LYS A 20 19.15 -27.19 34.44
N PHE A 21 20.27 -26.51 34.74
CA PHE A 21 20.27 -25.05 34.83
C PHE A 21 20.38 -24.37 33.46
N VAL A 22 21.07 -24.99 32.50
CA VAL A 22 21.17 -24.46 31.13
C VAL A 22 19.84 -24.57 30.39
N TYR A 23 19.07 -25.65 30.60
CA TYR A 23 17.74 -25.79 29.99
C TYR A 23 16.66 -24.92 30.63
N ILE A 24 16.73 -24.61 31.93
CA ILE A 24 15.75 -23.74 32.59
C ILE A 24 16.03 -22.26 32.27
N VAL A 25 17.28 -21.84 32.10
CA VAL A 25 17.60 -20.48 31.65
C VAL A 25 17.24 -20.30 30.16
N LEU A 26 17.41 -21.33 29.32
CA LEU A 26 16.92 -21.33 27.93
C LEU A 26 15.38 -21.36 27.84
N PHE A 27 14.68 -22.05 28.76
CA PHE A 27 13.21 -22.03 28.80
C PHE A 27 12.65 -20.71 29.36
N ILE A 28 13.33 -20.06 30.31
CA ILE A 28 12.88 -18.77 30.88
C ILE A 28 13.20 -17.60 29.94
N SER A 29 14.21 -17.70 29.06
CA SER A 29 14.41 -16.74 27.96
C SER A 29 13.43 -16.91 26.80
N CYS A 30 12.64 -17.99 26.74
CA CYS A 30 11.61 -18.20 25.71
C CYS A 30 10.21 -17.73 26.12
N PHE A 31 9.97 -17.35 27.38
CA PHE A 31 8.69 -16.77 27.82
C PHE A 31 8.66 -15.24 27.86
N GLY A 32 9.71 -14.57 27.37
CA GLY A 32 9.78 -13.11 27.21
C GLY A 32 9.39 -12.58 25.82
N PHE A 33 9.25 -13.46 24.83
CA PHE A 33 8.72 -13.12 23.50
C PHE A 33 7.29 -13.65 23.37
N ALA A 34 6.40 -13.21 24.25
CA ALA A 34 5.04 -12.95 23.79
C ALA A 34 5.15 -11.70 22.89
N GLN A 35 5.62 -11.90 21.66
CA GLN A 35 5.32 -10.96 20.58
C GLN A 35 3.81 -10.80 20.66
N LYS A 36 3.33 -9.59 20.98
CA LYS A 36 1.95 -9.24 20.72
C LYS A 36 1.70 -9.69 19.29
N LYS A 37 0.80 -10.66 19.10
CA LYS A 37 0.35 -11.09 17.79
C LYS A 37 -0.22 -9.83 17.15
N GLU A 38 0.59 -9.11 16.37
CA GLU A 38 0.09 -8.01 15.56
C GLU A 38 -0.87 -8.68 14.59
N ALA A 39 -2.16 -8.34 14.71
CA ALA A 39 -3.13 -8.66 13.67
C ALA A 39 -2.51 -8.22 12.32
N SER A 40 -2.70 -8.97 11.25
CA SER A 40 -2.16 -8.59 9.93
C SER A 40 -2.45 -7.11 9.69
N GLU A 41 -1.38 -6.35 9.44
CA GLU A 41 -1.45 -4.90 9.38
C GLU A 41 -2.36 -4.54 8.20
N ILE A 42 -3.49 -3.92 8.49
CA ILE A 42 -4.41 -3.46 7.46
C ILE A 42 -3.70 -2.34 6.70
N HIS A 43 -3.32 -2.62 5.45
CA HIS A 43 -2.71 -1.60 4.60
C HIS A 43 -3.76 -0.62 4.09
N TYR A 44 -3.48 0.68 4.25
CA TYR A 44 -4.32 1.76 3.75
C TYR A 44 -4.05 2.02 2.27
N THR A 45 -2.86 1.69 1.76
CA THR A 45 -2.43 1.91 0.38
C THR A 45 -1.93 0.58 -0.24
N PRO A 46 -1.89 0.44 -1.58
CA PRO A 46 -1.30 -0.73 -2.24
C PRO A 46 0.03 -1.16 -1.62
N ASN A 47 0.12 -2.39 -1.12
CA ASN A 47 1.29 -2.94 -0.42
C ASN A 47 1.85 -2.05 0.72
N GLY A 48 1.02 -1.17 1.29
CA GLY A 48 1.43 -0.22 2.32
C GLY A 48 2.43 0.84 1.85
N ILE A 49 2.55 1.08 0.54
CA ILE A 49 3.60 1.92 -0.05
C ILE A 49 3.61 3.35 0.51
N PHE A 50 2.44 3.94 0.77
CA PHE A 50 2.27 5.28 1.36
C PHE A 50 1.63 5.25 2.75
N ASP A 51 1.69 4.11 3.45
CA ASP A 51 1.12 3.99 4.80
C ASP A 51 1.98 4.70 5.86
N GLN A 52 3.12 5.25 5.48
CA GLN A 52 3.96 6.10 6.30
C GLN A 52 4.01 7.51 5.73
N VAL A 53 3.80 8.50 6.59
CA VAL A 53 3.91 9.93 6.27
C VAL A 53 4.85 10.60 7.25
N PHE A 54 5.44 11.72 6.84
CA PHE A 54 6.50 12.39 7.59
C PHE A 54 6.15 13.84 7.84
N ASP A 55 6.68 14.42 8.93
CA ASP A 55 6.71 15.87 9.09
C ASP A 55 8.07 16.47 8.66
N ASN A 56 8.21 17.80 8.69
CA ASN A 56 9.42 18.50 8.24
C ASN A 56 10.69 18.17 9.04
N GLN A 57 10.56 17.54 10.22
CA GLN A 57 11.68 17.06 11.03
C GLN A 57 12.05 15.61 10.72
N GLY A 58 11.28 14.95 9.83
CA GLY A 58 11.45 13.54 9.49
C GLY A 58 10.84 12.58 10.50
N ARG A 59 9.95 13.05 11.39
CA ARG A 59 9.21 12.15 12.29
C ARG A 59 8.17 11.38 11.49
N VAL A 60 8.17 10.05 11.65
CA VAL A 60 7.28 9.13 10.93
C VAL A 60 5.97 8.98 11.68
N PHE A 61 4.87 9.01 10.94
CA PHE A 61 3.52 8.70 11.38
C PHE A 61 2.94 7.60 10.49
N LYS A 62 2.18 6.68 11.07
CA LYS A 62 1.35 5.79 10.24
C LYS A 62 0.20 6.61 9.65
N LEU A 63 -0.22 6.30 8.43
CA LEU A 63 -1.34 6.96 7.78
C LEU A 63 -2.62 6.84 8.64
N SER A 64 -2.80 5.70 9.31
CA SER A 64 -3.85 5.49 10.29
C SER A 64 -3.81 6.43 11.49
N GLU A 65 -2.66 7.03 11.84
CA GLU A 65 -2.53 7.97 12.98
C GLU A 65 -2.92 9.41 12.61
N ILE A 66 -3.10 9.70 11.33
CA ILE A 66 -3.42 11.04 10.82
C ILE A 66 -4.79 11.11 10.12
N GLU A 67 -5.61 10.05 10.22
CA GLU A 67 -6.97 10.01 9.68
C GLU A 67 -7.89 10.97 10.45
N ALA A 68 -8.45 12.00 9.83
CA ALA A 68 -9.39 12.87 10.55
C ALA A 68 -10.65 12.08 10.93
N ILE A 69 -11.20 12.42 12.10
CA ILE A 69 -12.51 11.94 12.62
C ILE A 69 -12.50 10.48 13.15
N SER A 70 -11.42 9.71 12.93
CA SER A 70 -11.24 8.39 13.55
C SER A 70 -10.52 8.47 14.92
N PRO A 71 -10.84 7.60 15.91
CA PRO A 71 -10.16 7.60 17.22
C PRO A 71 -8.71 7.10 17.09
N HIS A 72 -7.72 7.93 17.41
CA HIS A 72 -6.30 7.58 17.30
C HIS A 72 -5.71 7.06 18.60
N SER A 73 -4.86 6.03 18.51
CA SER A 73 -4.04 5.57 19.64
C SER A 73 -2.75 6.38 19.73
N THR A 74 -2.52 7.05 20.86
CA THR A 74 -1.23 7.70 21.12
C THR A 74 -0.14 6.66 21.39
N LYS A 75 1.14 7.05 21.34
CA LYS A 75 2.27 6.22 21.82
C LYS A 75 2.12 5.71 23.27
N SER A 76 1.22 6.31 24.04
CA SER A 76 0.85 5.89 25.41
C SER A 76 -0.39 4.98 25.47
N GLY A 77 -0.95 4.56 24.33
CA GLY A 77 -2.11 3.68 24.22
C GLY A 77 -3.47 4.37 24.49
N LYS A 78 -3.52 5.70 24.64
CA LYS A 78 -4.78 6.43 24.85
C LYS A 78 -5.47 6.70 23.52
N LYS A 79 -6.78 6.43 23.46
CA LYS A 79 -7.63 6.80 22.31
C LYS A 79 -8.04 8.27 22.42
N VAL A 80 -7.72 9.10 21.43
CA VAL A 80 -8.13 10.51 21.34
C VAL A 80 -9.10 10.69 20.19
N LEU A 81 -10.25 11.32 20.45
CA LEU A 81 -11.26 11.69 19.46
C LEU A 81 -11.20 13.20 19.23
N ASN A 82 -10.94 13.63 18.00
CA ASN A 82 -11.20 15.00 17.58
C ASN A 82 -12.69 15.09 17.18
N ILE A 83 -13.54 15.51 18.12
CA ILE A 83 -14.99 15.53 17.89
C ILE A 83 -15.42 16.79 17.12
N GLN A 84 -14.57 17.82 17.02
CA GLN A 84 -14.96 19.12 16.47
C GLN A 84 -14.00 19.70 15.44
N SER A 85 -14.55 20.01 14.27
CA SER A 85 -13.90 20.76 13.20
C SER A 85 -14.59 22.11 12.96
N PHE A 86 -13.84 23.07 12.44
CA PHE A 86 -14.33 24.37 12.01
C PHE A 86 -13.73 24.74 10.65
N SER A 87 -14.57 25.08 9.69
CA SER A 87 -14.11 25.57 8.39
C SER A 87 -13.71 27.04 8.47
N SER A 88 -12.60 27.39 7.82
CA SER A 88 -12.16 28.77 7.62
C SER A 88 -11.54 28.92 6.23
N GLY A 89 -12.33 29.49 5.30
CA GLY A 89 -11.92 29.63 3.91
C GLY A 89 -11.63 28.29 3.24
N ILE A 90 -10.40 28.11 2.73
CA ILE A 90 -9.92 26.85 2.13
C ILE A 90 -9.49 25.79 3.14
N PHE A 91 -9.48 26.10 4.44
CA PHE A 91 -9.02 25.22 5.50
C PHE A 91 -10.17 24.64 6.34
N GLU A 92 -9.94 23.48 6.93
CA GLU A 92 -10.76 22.89 7.98
C GLU A 92 -9.88 22.52 9.17
N LEU A 93 -10.13 23.15 10.32
CA LEU A 93 -9.29 23.04 11.51
C LEU A 93 -9.90 22.08 12.52
N TYR A 94 -9.09 21.17 13.04
CA TYR A 94 -9.51 20.14 14.01
C TYR A 94 -8.75 20.32 15.32
N PHE A 95 -9.47 20.43 16.43
CA PHE A 95 -8.88 20.78 17.72
C PHE A 95 -8.74 19.56 18.63
N GLU A 96 -7.50 19.15 18.89
CA GLU A 96 -7.17 18.05 19.81
C GLU A 96 -7.46 18.41 21.26
N ASN A 97 -7.87 17.42 22.05
CA ASN A 97 -7.98 17.58 23.49
C ASN A 97 -6.62 17.96 24.12
N GLY A 98 -6.58 19.05 24.87
CA GLY A 98 -5.35 19.65 25.39
C GLY A 98 -4.67 20.66 24.46
N SER A 99 -5.28 21.01 23.30
CA SER A 99 -4.80 22.10 22.44
C SER A 99 -5.01 23.49 23.06
N GLY A 100 -5.87 23.61 24.07
CA GLY A 100 -6.26 24.90 24.68
C GLY A 100 -7.27 25.68 23.85
N MET A 101 -7.92 25.01 22.89
CA MET A 101 -8.90 25.54 21.94
C MET A 101 -10.09 24.57 21.68
N GLU A 102 -10.12 23.40 22.32
CA GLU A 102 -11.07 22.31 22.06
C GLU A 102 -12.47 22.47 22.68
N VAL A 103 -12.63 23.26 23.76
CA VAL A 103 -13.89 23.38 24.50
C VAL A 103 -14.74 24.53 23.96
N VAL A 104 -15.95 24.24 23.47
CA VAL A 104 -16.92 25.26 23.01
C VAL A 104 -17.69 25.85 24.16
N GLY A 105 -17.93 27.16 24.11
CA GLY A 105 -18.62 27.90 25.16
C GLY A 105 -17.70 28.26 26.32
N ASN A 106 -16.42 27.85 26.27
CA ASN A 106 -15.41 28.35 27.17
C ASN A 106 -14.83 29.63 26.58
N ALA A 107 -15.07 30.78 27.24
CA ALA A 107 -14.70 32.09 26.71
C ALA A 107 -13.23 32.21 26.26
N VAL A 108 -12.30 31.58 26.96
CA VAL A 108 -10.86 31.62 26.62
C VAL A 108 -10.55 30.77 25.39
N HIS A 109 -11.10 29.55 25.33
CA HIS A 109 -10.92 28.67 24.16
C HIS A 109 -11.63 29.26 22.94
N ASP A 110 -12.83 29.82 23.12
CA ASP A 110 -13.60 30.49 22.07
C ASP A 110 -12.85 31.71 21.52
N GLN A 111 -12.23 32.53 22.38
CA GLN A 111 -11.41 33.67 21.96
C GLN A 111 -10.20 33.21 21.13
N ARG A 112 -9.46 32.21 21.61
CA ARG A 112 -8.31 31.65 20.87
C ARG A 112 -8.75 31.07 19.53
N ARG A 113 -9.86 30.31 19.50
CA ARG A 113 -10.43 29.78 18.26
C ARG A 113 -10.81 30.89 17.28
N ALA A 114 -11.42 31.98 17.75
CA ALA A 114 -11.75 33.10 16.88
C ALA A 114 -10.50 33.71 16.21
N ILE A 115 -9.39 33.81 16.96
CA ILE A 115 -8.13 34.37 16.43
C ILE A 115 -7.51 33.44 15.38
N ILE A 116 -7.39 32.14 15.68
CA ILE A 116 -6.82 31.19 14.72
C ILE A 116 -7.69 31.03 13.48
N LEU A 117 -9.02 30.99 13.64
CA LEU A 117 -9.93 30.91 12.49
C LEU A 117 -9.80 32.15 11.61
N GLN A 118 -9.65 33.36 12.19
CA GLN A 118 -9.42 34.57 11.42
C GLN A 118 -8.07 34.57 10.70
N ALA A 119 -6.99 34.11 11.36
CA ALA A 119 -5.68 34.02 10.72
C ALA A 119 -5.68 33.06 9.51
N PHE A 120 -6.33 31.90 9.64
CA PHE A 120 -6.51 30.96 8.53
C PHE A 120 -7.43 31.51 7.43
N LEU A 121 -8.42 32.34 7.79
CA LEU A 121 -9.26 33.04 6.81
C LEU A 121 -8.43 34.05 6.01
N ASP A 122 -7.61 34.86 6.69
CA ASP A 122 -6.77 35.86 6.04
C ASP A 122 -5.73 35.20 5.11
N ILE A 123 -5.13 34.07 5.51
CA ILE A 123 -4.25 33.24 4.65
C ILE A 123 -5.04 32.65 3.48
N SER A 124 -6.22 32.09 3.74
CA SER A 124 -7.10 31.56 2.71
C SER A 124 -7.37 32.63 1.66
N ASP A 125 -7.82 33.82 2.06
CA ASP A 125 -8.18 34.92 1.16
C ASP A 125 -6.97 35.44 0.38
N PHE A 126 -5.79 35.41 0.98
CA PHE A 126 -4.53 35.77 0.33
C PHE A 126 -4.11 34.82 -0.80
N ILE A 127 -4.45 33.53 -0.72
CA ILE A 127 -4.07 32.52 -1.72
C ILE A 127 -5.11 32.42 -2.83
N ASN A 128 -4.69 32.53 -4.09
CA ASN A 128 -5.49 32.13 -5.24
C ASN A 128 -5.32 30.63 -5.48
N THR A 129 -6.43 29.89 -5.52
CA THR A 129 -6.40 28.43 -5.60
C THR A 129 -7.68 27.88 -6.22
N PRO A 130 -7.60 26.76 -6.96
CA PRO A 130 -8.78 26.03 -7.42
C PRO A 130 -9.68 25.50 -6.31
N LEU A 131 -9.23 25.46 -5.04
CA LEU A 131 -10.09 25.14 -3.90
C LEU A 131 -11.24 26.14 -3.69
N LYS A 132 -11.13 27.34 -4.27
CA LYS A 132 -12.19 28.37 -4.24
C LYS A 132 -13.13 28.31 -5.44
N ASN A 133 -12.89 27.41 -6.41
CA ASN A 133 -13.75 27.28 -7.58
C ASN A 133 -15.16 26.85 -7.17
N THR A 134 -16.17 27.39 -7.84
CA THR A 134 -17.58 27.02 -7.60
C THR A 134 -17.77 25.51 -7.73
N GLY A 135 -18.33 24.89 -6.70
CA GLY A 135 -18.56 23.44 -6.64
C GLY A 135 -17.41 22.61 -6.05
N ASN A 136 -16.24 23.22 -5.81
CA ASN A 136 -15.15 22.56 -5.11
C ASN A 136 -15.39 22.61 -3.58
N ASN A 137 -15.57 21.45 -2.97
CA ASN A 137 -15.78 21.31 -1.52
C ASN A 137 -14.54 20.79 -0.78
N THR A 138 -13.44 20.54 -1.50
CA THR A 138 -12.18 20.09 -0.91
C THR A 138 -11.62 21.14 0.04
N LYS A 139 -11.05 20.70 1.18
CA LYS A 139 -10.43 21.56 2.18
C LYS A 139 -9.07 21.01 2.58
N VAL A 140 -8.14 21.93 2.89
CA VAL A 140 -6.91 21.59 3.59
C VAL A 140 -7.26 21.32 5.06
N LYS A 141 -7.20 20.06 5.45
CA LYS A 141 -7.47 19.63 6.83
C LYS A 141 -6.24 19.83 7.70
N PHE A 142 -6.37 20.61 8.76
CA PHE A 142 -5.26 21.07 9.57
C PHE A 142 -5.47 20.71 11.05
N TRP A 143 -4.56 19.93 11.61
CA TRP A 143 -4.68 19.38 12.96
C TRP A 143 -4.03 20.30 14.01
N ILE A 144 -4.85 20.87 14.90
CA ILE A 144 -4.38 21.68 16.02
C ILE A 144 -4.15 20.77 17.22
N ARG A 145 -2.88 20.47 17.47
CA ARG A 145 -2.42 19.42 18.35
C ARG A 145 -2.20 19.87 19.78
N ASN A 146 -2.25 18.89 20.69
CA ASN A 146 -1.79 19.06 22.05
C ASN A 146 -0.26 19.18 22.08
N PRO A 147 0.32 20.32 22.55
CA PRO A 147 1.77 20.53 22.57
C PRO A 147 2.51 19.49 23.42
N SER A 148 1.89 18.99 24.50
CA SER A 148 2.49 17.96 25.35
C SER A 148 2.56 16.59 24.66
N ALA A 149 1.60 16.27 23.78
CA ALA A 149 1.60 15.04 23.00
C ALA A 149 2.73 15.01 21.96
N LEU A 150 3.24 16.18 21.58
CA LEU A 150 4.36 16.37 20.67
C LEU A 150 5.72 16.47 21.38
N GLY A 151 5.73 16.48 22.72
CA GLY A 151 6.96 16.67 23.50
C GLY A 151 7.52 18.09 23.44
N LEU A 152 6.68 19.10 23.16
CA LEU A 152 7.11 20.49 23.10
C LEU A 152 7.56 20.97 24.49
N SER A 153 8.70 21.65 24.59
CA SER A 153 9.21 22.18 25.85
C SER A 153 8.32 23.31 26.39
N SER A 154 8.34 23.52 27.71
CA SER A 154 7.48 24.52 28.37
C SER A 154 7.78 25.96 27.98
N ASN A 155 8.98 26.24 27.48
CA ASN A 155 9.44 27.55 27.04
C ASN A 155 9.24 27.82 25.54
N THR A 156 8.85 26.80 24.74
CA THR A 156 8.57 26.97 23.32
C THR A 156 7.09 27.29 23.12
N GLY A 157 6.81 28.38 22.42
CA GLY A 157 5.46 28.91 22.23
C GLY A 157 4.62 28.10 21.25
N SER A 158 5.22 27.59 20.18
CA SER A 158 4.49 26.93 19.11
C SER A 158 5.39 26.09 18.23
N SER A 159 4.78 25.27 17.39
CA SER A 159 5.42 24.55 16.30
C SER A 159 4.37 24.15 15.27
N ALA A 160 4.72 24.14 14.00
CA ALA A 160 3.90 23.60 12.94
C ALA A 160 4.71 22.84 11.88
N SER A 161 4.01 21.98 11.15
CA SER A 161 4.54 21.31 9.97
C SER A 161 3.40 20.90 9.04
N ALA A 162 3.70 20.78 7.75
CA ALA A 162 2.90 19.96 6.85
C ALA A 162 3.31 18.48 6.96
N PHE A 163 2.44 17.59 6.48
CA PHE A 163 2.80 16.21 6.21
C PHE A 163 3.41 16.08 4.81
N TYR A 164 4.25 15.07 4.65
CA TYR A 164 4.92 14.70 3.41
C TYR A 164 4.68 13.21 3.18
N SER A 165 4.11 12.87 2.02
CA SER A 165 3.91 11.48 1.59
C SER A 165 4.80 11.15 0.39
N PHE A 166 5.55 10.06 0.52
CA PHE A 166 6.41 9.46 -0.50
C PHE A 166 6.60 7.97 -0.18
N PRO A 167 6.91 7.12 -1.18
CA PRO A 167 7.04 5.69 -0.95
C PRO A 167 8.16 5.37 0.04
N THR A 168 7.94 4.41 0.95
CA THR A 168 8.93 4.00 1.98
C THR A 168 9.37 2.55 1.80
N PHE A 169 10.65 2.26 2.09
CA PHE A 169 11.25 0.91 1.88
C PHE A 169 10.79 -0.16 2.89
N SER A 170 9.92 0.16 3.85
CA SER A 170 9.38 -0.83 4.79
C SER A 170 8.51 -1.90 4.12
N ALA A 171 8.11 -1.72 2.85
CA ALA A 171 7.31 -2.68 2.09
C ALA A 171 8.09 -3.90 1.53
N GLY A 172 9.26 -4.23 2.11
CA GLY A 172 10.04 -5.39 1.66
C GLY A 172 10.82 -5.18 0.35
N ILE A 173 11.10 -3.92 0.04
CA ILE A 173 11.70 -3.50 -1.23
C ILE A 173 13.16 -3.20 -0.96
N SER A 174 14.04 -4.11 -1.39
CA SER A 174 15.48 -3.91 -1.31
C SER A 174 15.85 -2.66 -2.10
N ASN A 175 16.61 -1.79 -1.46
CA ASN A 175 17.20 -0.60 -2.06
C ASN A 175 18.20 -1.05 -3.15
N GLN A 176 17.74 -1.27 -4.38
CA GLN A 176 18.54 -1.77 -5.53
C GLN A 176 19.57 -0.72 -6.03
N GLY A 177 20.08 0.14 -5.14
CA GLY A 177 21.05 1.20 -5.47
C GLY A 177 20.47 2.39 -6.23
N MET A 178 19.14 2.54 -6.31
CA MET A 178 18.49 3.68 -6.95
C MET A 178 18.26 4.82 -5.95
N ASP A 179 18.81 6.01 -6.21
CA ASP A 179 18.54 7.23 -5.43
C ASP A 179 17.23 7.87 -5.90
N PHE A 180 16.19 7.77 -5.07
CA PHE A 180 14.86 8.29 -5.38
C PHE A 180 14.62 9.71 -4.83
N GLY A 181 15.66 10.42 -4.37
CA GLY A 181 15.56 11.80 -3.89
C GLY A 181 15.09 12.81 -4.94
N GLY A 182 14.86 14.04 -4.50
CA GLY A 182 14.34 15.10 -5.36
C GLY A 182 13.78 16.31 -4.60
N ILE A 183 12.91 17.06 -5.27
CA ILE A 183 12.18 18.20 -4.72
C ILE A 183 10.78 17.72 -4.37
N LEU A 184 10.50 17.63 -3.07
CA LEU A 184 9.24 17.11 -2.56
C LEU A 184 8.35 18.24 -2.07
N ASP A 185 7.13 18.27 -2.59
CA ASP A 185 6.07 19.15 -2.12
C ASP A 185 5.25 18.46 -1.03
N ASN A 186 4.82 19.24 -0.04
CA ASN A 186 4.03 18.74 1.09
C ASN A 186 2.53 18.61 0.73
N GLU A 187 1.78 17.90 1.56
CA GLU A 187 0.37 17.60 1.33
C GLU A 187 -0.52 18.88 1.31
N ILE A 188 -0.15 19.95 2.03
CA ILE A 188 -0.85 21.25 1.95
C ILE A 188 -0.63 21.89 0.58
N TRP A 189 0.63 21.92 0.10
CA TRP A 189 0.97 22.47 -1.21
C TRP A 189 0.21 21.73 -2.30
N LYS A 190 0.25 20.40 -2.32
CA LYS A 190 -0.45 19.56 -3.31
C LYS A 190 -1.95 19.87 -3.35
N THR A 191 -2.61 19.90 -2.18
CA THR A 191 -4.05 20.17 -2.11
C THR A 191 -4.42 21.58 -2.56
N ILE A 192 -3.62 22.60 -2.20
CA ILE A 192 -3.85 23.99 -2.63
C ILE A 192 -3.65 24.16 -4.14
N HIS A 193 -2.64 23.53 -4.73
CA HIS A 193 -2.30 23.72 -6.14
C HIS A 193 -3.19 22.90 -7.07
N THR A 194 -3.57 21.68 -6.68
CA THR A 194 -4.43 20.81 -7.49
C THR A 194 -5.91 21.11 -7.34
N GLY A 195 -6.33 21.60 -6.16
CA GLY A 195 -7.75 21.71 -5.80
C GLY A 195 -8.38 20.36 -5.43
N VAL A 196 -7.58 19.30 -5.35
CA VAL A 196 -7.96 17.92 -5.02
C VAL A 196 -7.26 17.54 -3.71
N ASP A 197 -7.90 16.72 -2.87
CA ASP A 197 -7.27 16.23 -1.64
C ASP A 197 -6.03 15.41 -2.01
N SER A 198 -4.86 15.73 -1.45
CA SER A 198 -3.58 15.17 -1.88
C SER A 198 -3.42 13.67 -1.64
N TYR A 199 -4.29 13.07 -0.81
CA TYR A 199 -4.35 11.61 -0.60
C TYR A 199 -5.25 10.89 -1.61
N SER A 200 -5.89 11.62 -2.53
CA SER A 200 -6.67 11.03 -3.63
C SER A 200 -5.81 10.07 -4.45
N ASN A 201 -6.41 8.95 -4.90
CA ASN A 201 -5.77 7.91 -5.71
C ASN A 201 -4.52 7.25 -5.08
N THR A 202 -4.22 7.57 -3.82
CA THR A 202 -3.06 7.03 -3.09
C THR A 202 -3.51 5.94 -2.13
N VAL A 203 -4.68 6.13 -1.54
CA VAL A 203 -5.27 5.29 -0.51
C VAL A 203 -6.29 4.34 -1.15
N PHE A 204 -6.29 3.07 -0.75
CA PHE A 204 -7.40 2.16 -0.98
C PHE A 204 -8.67 2.80 -0.45
N PRO A 205 -9.80 2.78 -1.19
CA PRO A 205 -11.05 3.20 -0.62
C PRO A 205 -11.29 2.39 0.67
N ILE A 206 -11.35 3.09 1.80
CA ILE A 206 -11.91 2.53 3.02
C ILE A 206 -13.34 2.19 2.67
N ILE A 207 -13.63 0.90 2.71
CA ILE A 207 -14.88 0.34 2.26
C ILE A 207 -15.97 0.86 3.20
N ASN A 208 -17.05 1.39 2.61
CA ASN A 208 -18.37 1.57 3.22
C ASN A 208 -18.55 2.59 4.37
N THR A 209 -17.89 3.74 4.33
CA THR A 209 -18.54 4.95 4.82
C THR A 209 -18.80 5.87 3.65
N ASN A 210 -20.02 6.41 3.56
CA ASN A 210 -20.34 7.60 2.75
C ASN A 210 -19.52 8.85 3.16
N ASN A 211 -18.46 8.67 3.95
CA ASN A 211 -17.48 9.63 4.40
C ASN A 211 -16.11 9.01 4.14
N THR A 212 -15.37 9.53 3.17
CA THR A 212 -13.95 9.24 3.01
C THR A 212 -13.23 9.50 4.34
N GLY A 213 -12.58 8.49 4.92
CA GLY A 213 -11.64 8.70 6.02
C GLY A 213 -10.59 9.70 5.54
N ASN A 214 -10.58 10.87 6.17
CA ASN A 214 -10.10 12.11 5.55
C ASN A 214 -8.78 12.51 6.22
N PHE A 215 -7.61 12.33 5.61
CA PHE A 215 -6.34 12.55 6.34
C PHE A 215 -6.00 14.02 6.58
N TYR A 216 -5.25 14.29 7.66
CA TYR A 216 -4.68 15.61 7.91
C TYR A 216 -3.56 15.92 6.91
N HIS A 217 -3.50 17.17 6.45
CA HIS A 217 -2.47 17.66 5.52
C HIS A 217 -1.31 18.34 6.24
N GLY A 218 -1.56 18.85 7.44
CA GLY A 218 -0.55 19.40 8.34
C GLY A 218 -1.09 19.59 9.74
N TRP A 219 -0.22 20.10 10.61
CA TRP A 219 -0.53 20.30 12.01
C TRP A 219 0.18 21.54 12.58
N ALA A 220 -0.38 22.09 13.65
CA ALA A 220 0.28 23.07 14.51
C ALA A 220 -0.07 22.83 15.97
N CYS A 221 0.74 23.32 16.88
CA CYS A 221 0.42 23.38 18.31
C CYS A 221 0.83 24.72 18.91
N PHE A 222 0.10 25.13 19.96
CA PHE A 222 0.32 26.39 20.65
C PHE A 222 0.30 26.15 22.15
N ASN A 223 1.37 26.56 22.83
CA ASN A 223 1.63 26.22 24.21
C ASN A 223 0.99 27.20 25.19
N PHE A 224 -0.33 27.09 25.38
CA PHE A 224 -1.07 27.92 26.34
C PHE A 224 -0.89 27.51 27.81
N ALA A 225 -0.37 26.30 28.05
CA ALA A 225 -0.08 25.79 29.40
C ALA A 225 1.40 25.97 29.79
N GLY A 226 2.23 26.44 28.87
CA GLY A 226 3.65 26.71 29.09
C GLY A 226 3.92 28.03 29.81
N THR A 227 5.17 28.48 29.75
CA THR A 227 5.60 29.75 30.38
C THR A 227 5.45 30.97 29.47
N VAL A 228 4.86 30.78 28.29
CA VAL A 228 4.68 31.82 27.27
C VAL A 228 3.45 32.66 27.58
N ASN A 229 3.63 33.99 27.59
CA ASN A 229 2.53 34.94 27.73
C ASN A 229 1.96 35.31 26.36
N TRP A 230 0.65 35.21 26.20
CA TRP A 230 -0.03 35.41 24.91
C TRP A 230 -0.84 36.70 24.87
N ASN A 231 -0.60 37.54 23.86
CA ASN A 231 -1.48 38.64 23.53
C ASN A 231 -2.61 38.13 22.62
N LEU A 232 -3.84 38.19 23.13
CA LEU A 232 -5.06 37.74 22.46
C LEU A 232 -5.97 38.90 22.01
N ASP A 233 -5.46 40.14 22.06
CA ASP A 233 -6.23 41.34 21.74
C ASP A 233 -5.74 41.97 20.43
N TYR A 234 -6.62 42.01 19.43
CA TYR A 234 -6.32 42.68 18.15
C TYR A 234 -5.99 44.16 18.34
N ASN A 235 -6.54 44.83 19.35
CA ASN A 235 -6.28 46.24 19.55
C ASN A 235 -4.86 46.51 20.07
N LYS A 236 -4.27 45.61 20.86
CA LYS A 236 -2.94 45.81 21.48
C LYS A 236 -1.85 45.19 20.64
N TYR A 237 -1.40 45.87 19.59
CA TYR A 237 -0.48 45.29 18.60
C TYR A 237 0.78 46.13 18.38
N ASN A 238 0.83 47.38 18.82
CA ASN A 238 2.06 48.18 18.82
C ASN A 238 2.08 49.20 19.97
N ALA A 239 3.15 49.98 20.08
CA ALA A 239 3.30 50.98 21.13
C ALA A 239 2.16 52.02 21.17
N ALA A 240 1.64 52.44 20.00
CA ALA A 240 0.53 53.39 19.91
C ALA A 240 -0.78 52.81 20.49
N THR A 241 -0.90 51.48 20.51
CA THR A 241 -2.05 50.78 21.07
C THR A 241 -1.76 50.02 22.37
N SER A 242 -0.66 50.36 23.05
CA SER A 242 -0.26 49.78 24.33
C SER A 242 0.08 48.28 24.28
N TYR A 243 0.90 47.87 23.31
CA TYR A 243 1.43 46.51 23.22
C TYR A 243 2.10 46.05 24.52
N PRO A 244 1.70 44.89 25.09
CA PRO A 244 2.29 44.40 26.33
C PRO A 244 3.70 43.85 26.11
N SER A 245 4.69 44.35 26.88
CA SER A 245 6.07 43.83 26.84
C SER A 245 6.13 42.36 27.29
N ASN A 246 6.96 41.55 26.64
CA ASN A 246 7.15 40.11 26.93
C ASN A 246 5.93 39.22 26.65
N TYR A 247 5.01 39.66 25.79
CA TYR A 247 3.91 38.85 25.28
C TYR A 247 4.17 38.52 23.81
N LEU A 248 3.82 37.30 23.41
CA LEU A 248 3.75 36.90 22.01
C LEU A 248 2.35 37.17 21.46
N ASP A 249 2.26 37.88 20.35
CA ASP A 249 1.00 38.06 19.64
C ASP A 249 0.55 36.73 19.03
N PHE A 250 -0.60 36.24 19.48
CA PHE A 250 -1.07 34.92 19.07
C PHE A 250 -1.37 34.86 17.57
N TYR A 251 -2.01 35.90 17.02
CA TYR A 251 -2.26 36.00 15.58
C TYR A 251 -0.95 35.95 14.78
N SER A 252 0.03 36.78 15.14
CA SER A 252 1.34 36.80 14.47
C SER A 252 2.03 35.44 14.50
N THR A 253 1.94 34.75 15.65
CA THR A 253 2.50 33.41 15.82
C THR A 253 1.81 32.40 14.90
N ILE A 254 0.49 32.46 14.74
CA ILE A 254 -0.22 31.60 13.78
C ILE A 254 0.26 31.85 12.36
N ILE A 255 0.40 33.11 11.93
CA ILE A 255 0.89 33.42 10.57
C ILE A 255 2.30 32.87 10.37
N HIS A 256 3.20 33.03 11.35
CA HIS A 256 4.55 32.48 11.31
C HIS A 256 4.55 30.95 11.13
N GLU A 257 3.86 30.24 12.01
CA GLU A 257 3.83 28.77 12.02
C GLU A 257 3.15 28.19 10.77
N VAL A 258 2.04 28.78 10.33
CA VAL A 258 1.37 28.32 9.11
C VAL A 258 2.22 28.62 7.87
N THR A 259 3.03 29.68 7.88
CA THR A 259 3.96 29.97 6.77
C THR A 259 5.05 28.88 6.66
N HIS A 260 5.54 28.33 7.76
CA HIS A 260 6.36 27.10 7.73
C HIS A 260 5.59 25.91 7.14
N ALA A 261 4.34 25.70 7.53
CA ALA A 261 3.51 24.62 6.98
C ALA A 261 3.21 24.80 5.47
N LEU A 262 3.19 26.05 4.97
CA LEU A 262 3.12 26.35 3.54
C LEU A 262 4.45 26.09 2.80
N GLY A 263 5.51 25.63 3.47
CA GLY A 263 6.77 25.26 2.82
C GLY A 263 7.83 26.36 2.81
N PHE A 264 7.64 27.45 3.56
CA PHE A 264 8.74 28.36 3.91
C PHE A 264 9.60 27.69 4.98
N ASN A 265 10.34 26.67 4.60
CA ASN A 265 11.26 25.97 5.48
C ASN A 265 12.28 25.17 4.66
N SER A 266 13.44 24.98 5.25
CA SER A 266 14.43 24.04 4.76
C SER A 266 14.18 22.65 5.33
N LEU A 267 14.42 21.61 4.54
CA LEU A 267 14.55 20.23 5.03
C LEU A 267 16.02 19.83 5.22
N MET A 268 16.96 20.75 5.12
CA MET A 268 18.38 20.46 5.24
C MET A 268 18.82 20.40 6.70
N ARG A 269 19.61 19.39 7.05
CA ARG A 269 20.27 19.27 8.35
C ARG A 269 21.66 19.90 8.33
N TYR A 270 22.31 20.02 9.49
CA TYR A 270 23.65 20.59 9.63
C TYR A 270 24.71 19.96 8.71
N ASN A 271 24.54 18.70 8.32
CA ASN A 271 25.47 17.97 7.45
C ASN A 271 25.10 18.02 5.96
N GLY A 272 24.10 18.82 5.58
CA GLY A 272 23.62 18.93 4.20
C GLY A 272 22.61 17.84 3.80
N ASN A 273 22.41 16.81 4.62
CA ASN A 273 21.44 15.76 4.33
C ASN A 273 20.00 16.25 4.55
N SER A 274 19.06 15.58 3.89
CA SER A 274 17.63 15.79 4.12
C SER A 274 17.18 15.40 5.54
N SER A 275 16.13 16.04 6.04
CA SER A 275 15.38 15.63 7.22
C SER A 275 14.83 14.21 7.11
N PHE A 276 14.67 13.67 5.90
CA PHE A 276 14.20 12.32 5.65
C PHE A 276 15.33 11.28 5.49
N TYR A 277 16.58 11.67 5.76
CA TYR A 277 17.75 10.80 5.65
C TYR A 277 17.50 9.44 6.33
N ASN A 278 17.68 8.35 5.56
CA ASN A 278 17.35 6.93 5.80
C ASN A 278 16.02 6.40 5.23
N ASN A 279 15.20 7.24 4.58
CA ASN A 279 14.03 6.83 3.79
C ASN A 279 14.21 7.36 2.36
N PRO A 280 13.78 6.65 1.32
CA PRO A 280 14.60 6.17 0.20
C PRO A 280 15.64 7.02 -0.53
N GLY A 281 15.71 8.32 -0.29
CA GLY A 281 16.62 9.24 -0.94
C GLY A 281 16.58 10.62 -0.29
N ASN A 282 17.46 11.52 -0.73
CA ASN A 282 17.48 12.88 -0.21
C ASN A 282 16.38 13.73 -0.86
N TYR A 283 15.33 14.05 -0.11
CA TYR A 283 14.33 15.03 -0.56
C TYR A 283 14.53 16.40 0.09
N PHE A 284 14.42 17.44 -0.73
CA PHE A 284 14.52 18.85 -0.36
C PHE A 284 13.25 19.59 -0.79
N THR A 285 13.05 20.81 -0.31
CA THR A 285 11.89 21.63 -0.69
C THR A 285 12.18 22.52 -1.90
N ARG A 286 11.13 23.10 -2.49
CA ARG A 286 11.30 24.19 -3.47
C ARG A 286 12.02 25.42 -2.87
N TYR A 287 11.86 25.62 -1.56
CA TYR A 287 12.59 26.66 -0.83
C TYR A 287 14.11 26.39 -0.86
N ASP A 288 14.53 25.15 -0.62
CA ASP A 288 15.95 24.75 -0.62
C ASP A 288 16.66 25.00 -1.96
N LYS A 289 15.94 24.90 -3.11
CA LYS A 289 16.50 25.20 -4.45
C LYS A 289 17.05 26.62 -4.58
N ASN A 290 16.52 27.54 -3.78
CA ASN A 290 16.89 28.96 -3.84
C ASN A 290 17.94 29.32 -2.78
N LEU A 291 18.42 28.37 -1.98
CA LEU A 291 19.45 28.64 -0.97
C LEU A 291 20.84 28.60 -1.60
N LYS A 292 21.63 29.65 -1.33
CA LYS A 292 23.02 29.79 -1.78
C LYS A 292 23.94 30.21 -0.64
N THR A 293 25.20 29.79 -0.71
CA THR A 293 26.25 30.27 0.19
C THR A 293 26.43 31.79 0.06
N SER A 294 27.11 32.42 1.01
CA SER A 294 27.46 33.84 0.92
C SER A 294 28.29 34.18 -0.33
N SER A 295 29.05 33.20 -0.86
CA SER A 295 29.81 33.27 -2.12
C SER A 295 29.00 32.97 -3.39
N GLY A 296 27.71 32.62 -3.27
CA GLY A 296 26.80 32.40 -4.41
C GLY A 296 26.74 30.96 -4.94
N LEU A 297 27.31 29.97 -4.23
CA LEU A 297 27.18 28.56 -4.59
C LEU A 297 25.81 28.03 -4.14
N GLU A 298 25.11 27.28 -4.99
CA GLU A 298 23.84 26.64 -4.63
C GLU A 298 24.05 25.57 -3.56
N LEU A 299 23.19 25.52 -2.54
CA LEU A 299 23.32 24.52 -1.47
C LEU A 299 22.98 23.12 -1.94
N ILE A 300 22.06 22.99 -2.89
CA ILE A 300 21.71 21.72 -3.54
C ILE A 300 21.94 21.81 -5.03
N THR A 301 22.40 20.72 -5.63
CA THR A 301 22.63 20.59 -7.07
C THR A 301 21.98 19.32 -7.59
N ASN A 302 21.47 19.37 -8.82
CA ASN A 302 20.87 18.22 -9.49
C ASN A 302 21.94 17.42 -10.24
N SER A 303 21.99 16.11 -10.03
CA SER A 303 22.90 15.20 -10.74
C SER A 303 22.20 13.89 -11.16
N PRO A 304 22.22 13.51 -12.45
CA PRO A 304 22.78 14.25 -13.59
C PRO A 304 21.87 15.39 -14.08
N ALA A 305 22.46 16.50 -14.50
CA ALA A 305 21.77 17.73 -14.90
C ALA A 305 20.83 17.61 -16.12
N THR A 306 20.85 16.50 -16.85
CA THR A 306 20.14 16.34 -18.14
C THR A 306 18.75 15.70 -18.02
N GLY A 307 18.25 15.51 -16.81
CA GLY A 307 17.06 14.71 -16.57
C GLY A 307 15.95 15.42 -15.80
N GLY A 308 15.51 14.83 -14.69
CA GLY A 308 14.40 15.36 -13.90
C GLY A 308 14.81 16.61 -13.15
N GLN A 309 14.30 17.79 -13.56
CA GLN A 309 14.56 19.05 -12.84
C GLN A 309 13.90 19.10 -11.44
N MET A 310 13.23 18.02 -11.04
CA MET A 310 12.70 17.75 -9.72
C MET A 310 13.33 16.52 -9.05
N TYR A 311 14.23 15.77 -9.69
CA TYR A 311 14.83 14.53 -9.17
C TYR A 311 16.33 14.71 -8.92
N GLY A 312 16.95 13.78 -8.17
CA GLY A 312 18.41 13.66 -8.10
C GLY A 312 19.11 14.85 -7.46
N PHE A 313 18.42 15.59 -6.59
CA PHE A 313 19.02 16.70 -5.85
C PHE A 313 19.80 16.16 -4.66
N ASN A 314 21.02 16.66 -4.52
CA ASN A 314 21.92 16.34 -3.42
C ASN A 314 22.59 17.62 -2.93
N TYR A 315 23.09 17.59 -1.69
CA TYR A 315 23.93 18.68 -1.17
C TYR A 315 25.12 18.91 -2.09
N ASN A 316 25.40 20.17 -2.42
CA ASN A 316 26.40 20.51 -3.40
C ASN A 316 27.79 20.06 -2.95
N PRO A 317 28.41 19.08 -3.64
CA PRO A 317 29.68 18.49 -3.21
C PRO A 317 30.86 19.45 -3.32
N VAL A 318 30.70 20.59 -4.00
CA VAL A 318 31.73 21.64 -4.12
C VAL A 318 31.80 22.49 -2.85
N ILE A 319 30.76 22.50 -2.01
CA ILE A 319 30.77 23.26 -0.77
C ILE A 319 31.67 22.56 0.26
N SER A 320 32.75 23.25 0.66
CA SER A 320 33.70 22.77 1.65
C SER A 320 33.65 23.61 2.94
N GLY A 321 33.77 22.95 4.09
CA GLY A 321 33.83 23.61 5.40
C GLY A 321 32.46 23.78 6.07
N PRO A 322 32.41 24.38 7.28
CA PRO A 322 31.22 24.42 8.12
C PRO A 322 30.24 25.53 7.69
N VAL A 323 29.84 25.58 6.42
CA VAL A 323 29.04 26.69 5.89
C VAL A 323 27.65 26.79 6.53
N LEU A 324 27.06 25.66 6.92
CA LEU A 324 25.76 25.60 7.61
C LEU A 324 25.86 25.87 9.12
N PHE A 325 27.08 25.90 9.68
CA PHE A 325 27.36 26.10 11.12
C PHE A 325 28.71 26.83 11.31
N PRO A 326 28.85 28.07 10.79
CA PRO A 326 30.15 28.71 10.54
C PRO A 326 31.00 29.02 11.78
N GLY A 327 30.50 28.80 12.99
CA GLY A 327 31.23 29.10 14.23
C GLY A 327 31.02 28.07 15.34
N CYS A 328 30.57 26.86 15.03
CA CYS A 328 30.25 25.87 16.06
C CYS A 328 31.47 25.09 16.51
N ASN A 329 31.67 25.04 17.83
CA ASN A 329 32.76 24.29 18.45
C ASN A 329 32.29 23.00 19.15
N VAL A 330 31.00 22.64 19.03
CA VAL A 330 30.42 21.42 19.62
C VAL A 330 30.15 20.37 18.55
N PHE A 331 30.10 19.08 18.93
CA PHE A 331 29.77 17.97 18.03
C PHE A 331 28.69 17.04 18.64
N PRO A 332 27.59 16.74 17.93
CA PRO A 332 27.20 17.30 16.63
C PRO A 332 27.08 18.83 16.70
N PRO A 333 27.29 19.56 15.58
CA PRO A 333 27.35 21.03 15.56
C PRO A 333 25.96 21.67 15.65
N GLU A 334 25.16 21.19 16.59
CA GLU A 334 23.78 21.56 16.80
C GLU A 334 23.61 22.28 18.14
N PHE A 335 22.68 23.22 18.18
CA PHE A 335 22.24 23.88 19.41
C PHE A 335 20.73 23.70 19.55
N ASN A 336 20.30 23.19 20.71
CA ASN A 336 18.88 23.04 21.03
C ASN A 336 18.38 24.29 21.75
N GLY A 337 17.88 25.24 20.97
CA GLY A 337 17.38 26.53 21.41
C GLY A 337 17.49 27.55 20.29
N ASN A 338 17.30 28.82 20.63
CA ASN A 338 17.59 29.93 19.73
C ASN A 338 18.67 30.81 20.38
N SER A 339 19.85 30.90 19.78
CA SER A 339 20.94 31.78 20.24
C SER A 339 20.74 33.24 19.87
N GLY A 340 20.04 33.52 18.76
CA GLY A 340 19.87 34.86 18.18
C GLY A 340 21.19 35.46 17.71
N SER A 341 22.19 34.60 17.51
CA SER A 341 23.54 35.01 17.08
C SER A 341 23.65 34.89 15.58
N PHE A 342 24.14 35.94 14.92
CA PHE A 342 24.25 35.98 13.47
C PHE A 342 25.57 36.58 13.00
N ASN A 343 25.91 36.31 11.75
CA ASN A 343 27.02 36.98 11.05
C ASN A 343 26.66 37.16 9.57
N CYS A 344 26.38 38.40 9.17
CA CYS A 344 25.95 38.73 7.82
C CYS A 344 26.97 38.35 6.73
N SER A 345 28.27 38.28 7.06
CA SER A 345 29.31 37.94 6.10
C SER A 345 29.26 36.46 5.68
N ASN A 346 28.77 35.59 6.57
CA ASN A 346 28.72 34.14 6.38
C ASN A 346 27.30 33.61 6.19
N SER A 347 26.29 34.46 6.30
CA SER A 347 24.88 34.08 6.17
C SER A 347 24.61 33.47 4.79
N ILE A 348 23.92 32.32 4.81
CA ILE A 348 23.28 31.75 3.62
C ILE A 348 22.27 32.76 3.09
N LYS A 349 22.08 32.78 1.77
CA LYS A 349 21.13 33.67 1.12
C LYS A 349 20.04 32.86 0.44
N TYR A 350 18.80 33.32 0.58
CA TYR A 350 17.73 32.95 -0.31
C TYR A 350 17.85 33.82 -1.56
N VAL A 351 17.95 33.21 -2.74
CA VAL A 351 18.19 33.86 -4.03
C VAL A 351 17.14 33.37 -5.02
N GLY A 352 15.96 34.00 -4.97
CA GLY A 352 14.88 33.83 -5.95
C GLY A 352 14.73 35.09 -6.81
N ASN A 353 13.52 35.64 -6.90
CA ASN A 353 13.28 36.95 -7.53
C ASN A 353 13.83 38.13 -6.69
N LEU A 354 14.29 37.83 -5.48
CA LEU A 354 14.96 38.73 -4.57
C LEU A 354 16.11 37.99 -3.87
N THR A 355 16.95 38.74 -3.17
CA THR A 355 18.03 38.17 -2.35
C THR A 355 17.89 38.63 -0.90
N VAL A 356 17.71 37.69 0.02
CA VAL A 356 17.60 37.95 1.46
C VAL A 356 18.53 37.02 2.23
N SER A 357 19.16 37.56 3.26
CA SER A 357 20.00 36.82 4.20
C SER A 357 19.14 35.92 5.08
N VAL A 358 19.54 34.67 5.20
CA VAL A 358 18.86 33.62 5.96
C VAL A 358 19.60 33.42 7.27
N TYR A 359 18.84 33.24 8.36
CA TYR A 359 19.38 33.01 9.68
C TYR A 359 20.29 31.77 9.68
N THR A 360 21.58 32.05 9.89
CA THR A 360 22.68 31.08 9.85
C THR A 360 23.53 31.27 11.11
N PRO A 361 23.06 30.73 12.26
CA PRO A 361 23.75 30.88 13.53
C PRO A 361 25.09 30.14 13.58
N PRO A 362 25.98 30.44 14.56
CA PRO A 362 27.25 29.76 14.71
C PRO A 362 27.12 28.24 14.80
N CYS A 363 26.17 27.73 15.58
CA CYS A 363 25.79 26.32 15.64
C CYS A 363 24.43 26.14 14.98
N PHE A 364 24.21 25.01 14.32
CA PHE A 364 22.96 24.74 13.61
C PHE A 364 21.80 24.58 14.61
N GLU A 365 20.75 25.37 14.44
CA GLU A 365 19.57 25.38 15.30
C GLU A 365 18.41 24.68 14.58
N ASN A 366 18.04 23.50 15.08
CA ASN A 366 16.96 22.72 14.48
C ASN A 366 15.64 23.49 14.52
N GLY A 367 14.99 23.61 13.36
CA GLY A 367 13.75 24.36 13.19
C GLY A 367 13.92 25.87 12.98
N GLY A 368 15.14 26.42 13.11
CA GLY A 368 15.40 27.84 12.85
C GLY A 368 16.43 28.10 11.75
N SER A 369 17.57 27.40 11.80
CA SER A 369 18.61 27.52 10.77
C SER A 369 18.04 27.24 9.38
N LEU A 370 18.40 28.10 8.43
CA LEU A 370 17.95 28.05 7.04
C LEU A 370 16.46 28.31 6.80
N SER A 371 15.62 28.37 7.84
CA SER A 371 14.16 28.49 7.69
C SER A 371 13.62 29.86 8.11
N HIS A 372 14.48 30.72 8.66
CA HIS A 372 14.18 32.09 9.03
C HIS A 372 15.06 33.08 8.27
N PHE A 373 14.59 34.30 8.08
CA PHE A 373 15.35 35.42 7.59
C PHE A 373 16.07 36.15 8.71
N GLU A 374 17.17 36.82 8.34
CA GLU A 374 17.99 37.60 9.26
C GLU A 374 17.82 39.10 8.99
N ASP A 375 17.00 39.73 9.81
CA ASP A 375 16.62 41.15 9.73
C ASP A 375 17.84 42.08 9.78
N ALA A 376 18.78 41.84 10.69
CA ALA A 376 19.93 42.72 10.89
C ALA A 376 20.87 42.72 9.67
N CYS A 377 20.79 41.69 8.83
CA CYS A 377 21.55 41.56 7.61
C CYS A 377 20.80 42.06 6.36
N TYR A 378 19.62 42.67 6.52
CA TYR A 378 18.80 43.15 5.42
C TYR A 378 18.48 44.64 5.54
N ASN A 379 18.95 45.44 4.57
CA ASN A 379 18.60 46.86 4.39
C ASN A 379 18.69 47.76 5.64
N GLY A 380 19.58 47.43 6.60
CA GLY A 380 19.76 48.20 7.82
C GLY A 380 18.61 48.09 8.83
N ASN A 381 17.78 47.05 8.74
CA ASN A 381 16.71 46.79 9.70
C ASN A 381 17.27 46.38 11.08
N SER A 382 16.46 46.58 12.11
CA SER A 382 16.74 46.08 13.47
C SER A 382 16.48 44.57 13.55
N ASN A 383 17.28 43.87 14.34
CA ASN A 383 17.11 42.43 14.59
C ASN A 383 15.68 42.09 15.04
N ASP A 384 15.09 41.02 14.50
CA ASP A 384 13.79 40.46 14.88
C ASP A 384 12.54 41.33 14.66
N GLN A 385 12.67 42.50 14.04
CA GLN A 385 11.60 43.51 13.99
C GLN A 385 10.90 43.65 12.64
N TYR A 386 11.51 43.21 11.54
CA TYR A 386 11.00 43.42 10.19
C TYR A 386 10.28 42.20 9.63
N PHE A 387 10.94 41.05 9.58
CA PHE A 387 10.42 39.82 8.97
C PHE A 387 9.46 39.10 9.91
N MET A 388 8.34 38.58 9.40
CA MET A 388 7.49 37.64 10.14
C MET A 388 8.26 36.36 10.49
N MET A 389 8.99 35.84 9.50
CA MET A 389 9.80 34.63 9.50
C MET A 389 11.22 34.94 9.98
N SER A 390 11.37 35.74 11.04
CA SER A 390 12.65 35.94 11.71
C SER A 390 12.88 34.86 12.77
N ASP A 391 14.11 34.74 13.27
CA ASP A 391 14.45 33.71 14.25
C ASP A 391 13.77 33.93 15.60
N ARG A 392 13.44 35.18 15.97
CA ARG A 392 12.62 35.49 17.16
C ARG A 392 11.42 36.39 16.88
N ALA A 393 10.43 36.29 17.76
CA ALA A 393 9.31 37.21 17.77
C ALA A 393 9.71 38.59 18.31
N SER A 394 9.08 39.65 17.79
CA SER A 394 9.29 41.01 18.27
C SER A 394 8.75 41.19 19.69
N GLY A 395 9.58 41.76 20.57
CA GLY A 395 9.18 42.11 21.94
C GLY A 395 8.43 43.44 22.07
N LEU A 396 8.29 44.21 20.98
CA LEU A 396 7.79 45.59 21.00
C LEU A 396 6.44 45.78 20.29
N PHE A 397 6.12 44.92 19.33
CA PHE A 397 4.89 44.97 18.54
C PHE A 397 4.62 43.63 17.85
N ALA A 398 3.38 43.44 17.43
CA ALA A 398 2.92 42.30 16.64
C ALA A 398 3.25 42.50 15.15
N LYS A 399 3.91 41.51 14.54
CA LYS A 399 4.10 41.42 13.08
C LYS A 399 2.91 40.66 12.53
N ARG A 400 1.85 41.35 12.07
CA ARG A 400 0.59 40.69 11.67
C ARG A 400 0.47 40.36 10.18
N THR A 401 1.49 40.65 9.40
CA THR A 401 1.48 40.39 7.96
C THR A 401 2.86 39.97 7.50
N LEU A 402 2.94 39.13 6.48
CA LEU A 402 4.19 38.89 5.76
C LEU A 402 4.74 40.20 5.15
N THR A 403 6.06 40.28 5.05
CA THR A 403 6.80 41.30 4.30
C THR A 403 6.63 41.12 2.80
N ASN A 404 7.07 42.09 1.99
CA ASN A 404 7.01 41.95 0.53
C ASN A 404 7.91 40.78 0.07
N GLU A 405 9.02 40.61 0.78
CA GLU A 405 10.03 39.60 0.57
C GLU A 405 9.49 38.20 0.87
N GLU A 406 8.85 38.01 2.02
CA GLU A 406 8.26 36.73 2.41
C GLU A 406 7.10 36.33 1.50
N ARG A 407 6.28 37.31 1.07
CA ARG A 407 5.28 37.06 0.02
C ARG A 407 5.95 36.57 -1.26
N GLN A 408 7.05 37.19 -1.69
CA GLN A 408 7.73 36.80 -2.90
C GLN A 408 8.36 35.41 -2.78
N VAL A 409 8.88 35.00 -1.62
CA VAL A 409 9.33 33.62 -1.38
C VAL A 409 8.20 32.63 -1.60
N LEU A 410 7.02 32.89 -1.03
CA LEU A 410 5.85 32.02 -1.24
C LEU A 410 5.47 31.96 -2.74
N CYS A 411 5.58 33.07 -3.47
CA CYS A 411 5.41 33.08 -4.92
C CYS A 411 6.47 32.23 -5.64
N ASP A 412 7.74 32.35 -5.24
CA ASP A 412 8.88 31.65 -5.84
C ASP A 412 8.81 30.12 -5.61
N ILE A 413 8.20 29.67 -4.49
CA ILE A 413 7.93 28.25 -4.22
C ILE A 413 6.57 27.76 -4.76
N GLY A 414 5.84 28.62 -5.48
CA GLY A 414 4.71 28.21 -6.32
C GLY A 414 3.35 28.80 -5.97
N TYR A 415 3.15 29.44 -4.81
CA TYR A 415 1.84 29.97 -4.46
C TYR A 415 1.44 31.15 -5.35
N SER A 416 0.17 31.17 -5.80
CA SER A 416 -0.42 32.38 -6.35
C SER A 416 -1.02 33.22 -5.21
N LEU A 417 -0.52 34.43 -5.03
CA LEU A 417 -0.89 35.28 -3.89
C LEU A 417 -1.43 36.64 -4.33
N GLN A 418 -2.47 37.11 -3.64
CA GLN A 418 -3.10 38.40 -3.86
C GLN A 418 -2.14 39.59 -3.63
N GLY A 419 -2.52 40.77 -4.11
CA GLY A 419 -1.84 42.04 -3.84
C GLY A 419 -2.16 42.64 -2.46
N THR A 420 -3.12 42.06 -1.73
CA THR A 420 -3.58 42.51 -0.42
C THR A 420 -3.75 41.33 0.54
N PHE A 421 -3.60 41.57 1.83
CA PHE A 421 -3.77 40.58 2.90
C PHE A 421 -4.61 41.16 4.03
N GLY A 422 -5.43 40.32 4.69
CA GLY A 422 -6.15 40.65 5.93
C GLY A 422 -7.16 41.80 5.82
N SER A 423 -7.54 42.34 6.98
CA SER A 423 -8.56 43.39 7.10
C SER A 423 -8.17 44.52 8.06
N THR A 424 -8.67 45.72 7.80
CA THR A 424 -8.34 46.92 8.60
C THR A 424 -8.95 46.83 10.01
N GLY A 425 -10.12 46.22 10.15
CA GLY A 425 -10.81 46.06 11.44
C GLY A 425 -10.04 45.22 12.45
N ASN A 426 -9.22 44.27 12.00
CA ASN A 426 -8.41 43.40 12.87
C ASN A 426 -6.94 43.86 12.96
N PHE A 427 -6.58 44.98 12.34
CA PHE A 427 -5.20 45.44 12.18
C PHE A 427 -4.30 44.39 11.50
N THR A 428 -4.86 43.64 10.55
CA THR A 428 -4.15 42.64 9.75
C THR A 428 -4.02 43.07 8.29
N TYR A 429 -4.56 44.24 7.91
CA TYR A 429 -4.53 44.69 6.53
C TYR A 429 -3.13 45.12 6.06
N LYS A 430 -2.73 44.63 4.90
CA LYS A 430 -1.60 45.14 4.14
C LYS A 430 -1.91 45.18 2.65
N ASN A 431 -1.54 46.28 2.01
CA ASN A 431 -1.47 46.39 0.56
C ASN A 431 0.00 46.32 0.14
N TYR A 432 0.36 45.32 -0.66
CA TYR A 432 1.73 45.09 -1.12
C TYR A 432 2.13 46.00 -2.30
N GLY A 433 1.20 46.80 -2.83
CA GLY A 433 1.44 47.74 -3.92
C GLY A 433 1.71 47.07 -5.28
N VAL A 434 1.45 45.76 -5.37
CA VAL A 434 1.73 44.93 -6.55
C VAL A 434 0.52 44.06 -6.89
N ALA A 435 0.42 43.64 -8.15
CA ALA A 435 -0.59 42.68 -8.59
C ALA A 435 -0.34 41.28 -8.00
N SER A 436 -1.33 40.41 -8.17
CA SER A 436 -1.23 39.02 -7.76
C SER A 436 -0.10 38.30 -8.50
N CYS A 437 0.75 37.55 -7.78
CA CYS A 437 1.76 36.73 -8.43
C CYS A 437 1.08 35.46 -8.98
N ALA A 438 1.49 35.02 -10.17
CA ALA A 438 0.84 33.89 -10.85
C ALA A 438 1.16 32.53 -10.19
N GLY A 439 2.30 32.41 -9.51
CA GLY A 439 2.74 31.15 -8.92
C GLY A 439 3.02 30.07 -9.97
N ILE A 440 2.98 28.81 -9.54
CA ILE A 440 2.99 27.62 -10.38
C ILE A 440 1.54 27.20 -10.61
N SER A 441 1.15 27.07 -11.87
CA SER A 441 -0.23 26.74 -12.25
C SER A 441 -0.47 25.25 -12.48
N ILE A 442 0.46 24.38 -12.07
CA ILE A 442 0.47 22.95 -12.39
C ILE A 442 0.63 22.16 -11.11
N GLY A 443 -0.21 21.15 -10.92
CA GLY A 443 -0.11 20.19 -9.83
C GLY A 443 -0.57 18.83 -10.30
N GLY A 444 0.14 17.79 -9.88
CA GLY A 444 -0.18 16.42 -10.25
C GLY A 444 -0.93 15.66 -9.16
N VAL A 445 -1.84 14.79 -9.57
CA VAL A 445 -2.65 13.92 -8.73
C VAL A 445 -2.31 12.47 -9.09
N ASN A 446 -2.09 11.61 -8.09
CA ASN A 446 -1.66 10.23 -8.36
C ASN A 446 -2.62 9.48 -9.28
N ASP A 447 -2.08 8.54 -10.05
CA ASP A 447 -2.74 7.85 -11.15
C ASP A 447 -2.64 6.33 -11.04
N GLY A 448 -3.30 5.66 -11.98
CA GLY A 448 -3.19 4.22 -12.13
C GLY A 448 -3.95 3.44 -11.07
N PHE A 449 -4.53 4.12 -10.08
CA PHE A 449 -5.25 3.51 -8.98
C PHE A 449 -6.44 4.37 -8.54
N LEU A 450 -7.67 3.88 -8.76
CA LEU A 450 -8.90 4.61 -8.42
C LEU A 450 -9.97 3.65 -7.92
N ASN A 451 -10.55 3.96 -6.75
CA ASN A 451 -11.62 3.17 -6.15
C ASN A 451 -11.29 1.68 -6.06
N GLY A 452 -10.07 1.36 -5.63
CA GLY A 452 -9.61 -0.02 -5.56
C GLY A 452 -8.96 -0.51 -6.84
N VAL A 453 -9.30 0.02 -8.01
CA VAL A 453 -8.98 -0.62 -9.29
C VAL A 453 -7.69 -0.05 -9.89
N TYR A 454 -6.81 -0.93 -10.40
CA TYR A 454 -5.68 -0.50 -11.23
C TYR A 454 -6.14 -0.18 -12.64
N ALA A 455 -5.89 1.05 -13.10
CA ALA A 455 -6.18 1.44 -14.47
C ALA A 455 -5.19 0.79 -15.46
N TYR A 456 -3.96 0.55 -15.02
CA TYR A 456 -2.90 -0.04 -15.83
C TYR A 456 -2.51 -1.39 -15.24
N GLN A 457 -2.76 -2.45 -16.00
CA GLN A 457 -2.40 -3.80 -15.60
C GLN A 457 -2.12 -4.70 -16.79
N GLY A 458 -1.28 -5.71 -16.60
CA GLY A 458 -0.93 -6.65 -17.65
C GLY A 458 0.01 -7.74 -17.19
N ASN A 459 0.25 -8.70 -18.07
CA ASN A 459 1.12 -9.83 -17.80
C ASN A 459 2.61 -9.45 -17.84
N ALA A 460 3.45 -10.10 -17.04
CA ALA A 460 4.89 -9.93 -17.04
C ALA A 460 5.45 -10.09 -18.46
N GLY A 461 6.33 -9.18 -18.87
CA GLY A 461 6.93 -9.16 -20.21
C GLY A 461 5.98 -8.71 -21.34
N ALA A 462 4.70 -8.43 -21.07
CA ALA A 462 3.79 -7.81 -22.02
C ALA A 462 3.91 -6.28 -22.01
N ASN A 463 3.51 -5.63 -23.10
CA ASN A 463 3.43 -4.18 -23.16
C ASN A 463 2.14 -3.71 -22.48
N ILE A 464 2.27 -2.76 -21.56
CA ILE A 464 1.17 -2.08 -20.87
C ILE A 464 1.18 -0.63 -21.34
N ASN A 465 0.12 -0.20 -22.04
CA ASN A 465 0.01 1.19 -22.48
C ASN A 465 -0.47 2.06 -21.31
N VAL A 466 0.24 3.14 -21.03
CA VAL A 466 -0.09 4.11 -19.99
C VAL A 466 -0.39 5.44 -20.66
N ASP A 467 -1.65 5.88 -20.58
CA ASP A 467 -2.15 7.14 -21.13
C ASP A 467 -3.17 7.79 -20.17
N GLY A 468 -3.51 9.06 -20.40
CA GLY A 468 -4.53 9.75 -19.61
C GLY A 468 -4.13 10.17 -18.19
N ILE A 469 -2.87 9.97 -17.80
CA ILE A 469 -2.28 10.36 -16.50
C ILE A 469 -2.24 11.89 -16.27
N LEU A 470 -2.65 12.68 -17.25
CA LEU A 470 -2.69 14.14 -17.17
C LEU A 470 -4.12 14.67 -17.02
N ASN A 471 -5.12 13.78 -17.01
CA ASN A 471 -6.54 14.16 -17.03
C ASN A 471 -7.06 14.68 -15.67
N ASN A 472 -6.46 14.19 -14.58
CA ASN A 472 -6.72 14.60 -13.20
C ASN A 472 -5.72 15.66 -12.70
N ASP A 473 -4.68 15.94 -13.47
CA ASP A 473 -3.69 16.97 -13.16
C ASP A 473 -4.25 18.37 -13.39
N TYR A 474 -3.99 19.26 -12.44
CA TYR A 474 -4.52 20.61 -12.49
C TYR A 474 -3.68 21.51 -13.39
N THR A 475 -4.36 22.34 -14.21
CA THR A 475 -3.78 23.48 -14.91
C THR A 475 -4.70 24.69 -14.81
N SER A 476 -4.15 25.89 -14.57
CA SER A 476 -4.95 27.13 -14.40
C SER A 476 -5.62 27.65 -15.67
N SER A 477 -5.41 26.99 -16.81
CA SER A 477 -6.06 27.28 -18.09
C SER A 477 -6.39 25.98 -18.79
N SER A 478 -7.31 26.00 -19.75
CA SER A 478 -7.50 24.90 -20.72
C SER A 478 -6.28 24.79 -21.63
N SER A 479 -5.10 24.53 -21.06
CA SER A 479 -3.83 24.54 -21.76
C SER A 479 -3.68 23.24 -22.56
N PRO A 480 -3.60 23.29 -23.89
CA PRO A 480 -3.36 22.11 -24.71
C PRO A 480 -1.90 21.60 -24.61
N SER A 481 -1.07 22.18 -23.74
CA SER A 481 0.38 21.92 -23.66
C SER A 481 0.84 21.25 -22.36
N LEU A 482 -0.06 20.62 -21.61
CA LEU A 482 0.35 19.78 -20.48
C LEU A 482 1.05 18.52 -20.99
N GLY A 483 2.22 18.23 -20.43
CA GLY A 483 2.95 16.99 -20.66
C GLY A 483 3.50 16.45 -19.35
N PHE A 484 4.18 15.30 -19.42
CA PHE A 484 5.00 14.80 -18.31
C PHE A 484 6.46 14.65 -18.71
N GLU A 485 7.34 14.67 -17.72
CA GLU A 485 8.76 14.36 -17.89
C GLU A 485 9.22 13.30 -16.87
N PHE A 486 10.28 12.56 -17.23
CA PHE A 486 11.02 11.64 -16.36
C PHE A 486 10.21 10.54 -15.69
N VAL A 487 9.48 9.74 -16.48
CA VAL A 487 8.87 8.53 -15.94
C VAL A 487 9.95 7.55 -15.52
N GLN A 488 9.85 7.03 -14.29
CA GLN A 488 10.77 6.02 -13.75
C GLN A 488 10.00 5.03 -12.87
N ASP A 489 10.33 3.75 -12.99
CA ASP A 489 9.90 2.71 -12.04
C ASP A 489 10.76 2.74 -10.77
N LEU A 490 10.10 2.73 -9.61
CA LEU A 490 10.76 2.81 -8.31
C LEU A 490 11.23 1.46 -7.77
N TYR A 491 10.82 0.35 -8.37
CA TYR A 491 11.04 -1.00 -7.85
C TYR A 491 11.84 -1.87 -8.79
N ASP A 492 11.54 -1.82 -10.08
CA ASP A 492 12.20 -2.62 -11.10
C ASP A 492 13.15 -1.72 -11.92
N PRO A 493 14.47 -1.72 -11.62
CA PRO A 493 15.44 -0.94 -12.39
C PRO A 493 15.57 -1.42 -13.83
N ASP A 494 15.15 -2.64 -14.13
CA ASP A 494 15.19 -3.25 -15.46
C ASP A 494 13.86 -3.08 -16.21
N ALA A 495 12.89 -2.36 -15.63
CA ALA A 495 11.65 -2.03 -16.31
C ALA A 495 11.89 -1.17 -17.55
N ILE A 496 11.19 -1.50 -18.62
CA ILE A 496 11.33 -0.85 -19.93
C ILE A 496 10.23 0.19 -20.07
N ILE A 497 10.63 1.46 -20.17
CA ILE A 497 9.76 2.57 -20.55
C ILE A 497 10.12 2.97 -21.98
N SER A 498 9.14 2.89 -22.88
CA SER A 498 9.35 3.14 -24.31
C SER A 498 8.17 3.86 -24.94
N GLY A 499 8.30 4.29 -26.20
CA GLY A 499 7.20 4.93 -26.93
C GLY A 499 6.68 6.22 -26.29
N ILE A 500 7.55 6.95 -25.57
CA ILE A 500 7.17 8.14 -24.81
C ILE A 500 6.69 9.25 -25.75
N THR A 501 5.46 9.70 -25.52
CA THR A 501 4.89 10.95 -26.05
C THR A 501 4.68 11.92 -24.88
N PRO A 502 4.29 13.19 -25.13
CA PRO A 502 3.99 14.11 -24.03
C PRO A 502 2.88 13.63 -23.07
N THR A 503 1.99 12.74 -23.52
CA THR A 503 0.76 12.35 -22.78
C THR A 503 0.60 10.84 -22.59
N SER A 504 1.51 10.02 -23.13
CA SER A 504 1.48 8.56 -22.98
C SER A 504 2.85 7.91 -23.11
N PHE A 505 2.97 6.67 -22.64
CA PHE A 505 4.14 5.82 -22.83
C PHE A 505 3.74 4.34 -22.77
N VAL A 506 4.68 3.45 -23.09
CA VAL A 506 4.54 2.00 -22.93
C VAL A 506 5.45 1.54 -21.81
N PHE A 507 4.84 0.91 -20.81
CA PHE A 507 5.52 0.25 -19.70
C PHE A 507 5.61 -1.25 -19.92
N LYS A 508 6.72 -1.85 -19.53
CA LYS A 508 6.91 -3.30 -19.54
C LYS A 508 7.89 -3.71 -18.44
N SER A 509 7.48 -4.65 -17.60
CA SER A 509 8.32 -5.27 -16.58
C SER A 509 8.21 -6.79 -16.65
N TYR A 510 9.29 -7.49 -16.32
CA TYR A 510 9.31 -8.95 -16.14
C TYR A 510 9.14 -9.37 -14.67
N VAL A 511 9.09 -8.40 -13.76
CA VAL A 511 8.87 -8.62 -12.33
C VAL A 511 7.36 -8.52 -12.06
N PRO A 512 6.71 -9.58 -11.53
CA PRO A 512 5.32 -9.50 -11.12
C PRO A 512 5.14 -8.70 -9.82
N GLY A 513 4.01 -8.01 -9.71
CA GLY A 513 3.59 -7.26 -8.54
C GLY A 513 3.05 -5.88 -8.88
N VAL A 514 2.81 -5.09 -7.83
CA VAL A 514 2.40 -3.69 -7.99
C VAL A 514 3.65 -2.85 -8.15
N HIS A 515 3.79 -2.27 -9.34
CA HIS A 515 4.79 -1.28 -9.67
C HIS A 515 4.30 0.11 -9.28
N LEU A 516 5.21 0.93 -8.75
CA LEU A 516 4.99 2.35 -8.56
C LEU A 516 5.95 3.10 -9.48
N LEU A 517 5.39 3.76 -10.49
CA LEU A 517 6.11 4.69 -11.31
C LEU A 517 6.01 6.08 -10.68
N ARG A 518 6.99 6.95 -10.94
CA ARG A 518 6.91 8.39 -10.70
C ARG A 518 7.06 9.18 -11.99
N TYR A 519 6.44 10.34 -12.06
CA TYR A 519 6.60 11.33 -13.12
C TYR A 519 6.50 12.77 -12.57
N VAL A 520 6.71 13.77 -13.42
CA VAL A 520 6.46 15.19 -13.11
C VAL A 520 5.58 15.80 -14.22
N PRO A 521 4.38 16.29 -13.92
CA PRO A 521 3.62 17.09 -14.88
C PRO A 521 4.29 18.44 -15.07
N PHE A 522 4.38 18.87 -16.32
CA PHE A 522 4.98 20.16 -16.67
C PHE A 522 4.25 20.78 -17.86
N ASP A 523 4.28 22.11 -17.92
CA ASP A 523 3.69 22.85 -19.02
C ASP A 523 4.78 23.13 -20.03
N ILE A 524 4.60 22.58 -21.22
CA ILE A 524 5.55 22.68 -22.32
C ILE A 524 5.75 24.14 -22.74
N SER A 525 4.74 25.00 -22.54
CA SER A 525 4.81 26.41 -22.95
C SER A 525 5.58 27.30 -21.97
N THR A 526 5.39 27.11 -20.66
CA THR A 526 6.02 27.93 -19.62
C THR A 526 7.27 27.31 -19.02
N GLY A 527 7.46 26.00 -19.17
CA GLY A 527 8.52 25.24 -18.51
C GLY A 527 8.30 25.05 -17.00
N GLN A 528 7.13 25.46 -16.47
CA GLN A 528 6.77 25.23 -15.08
C GLN A 528 6.55 23.74 -14.81
N ARG A 529 6.85 23.31 -13.58
CA ARG A 529 6.72 21.92 -13.13
C ARG A 529 5.88 21.85 -11.88
N GLY A 530 4.93 20.91 -11.89
CA GLY A 530 4.17 20.51 -10.71
C GLY A 530 5.01 19.67 -9.75
N ASN A 531 4.32 18.98 -8.84
CA ASN A 531 4.93 18.06 -7.88
C ASN A 531 5.37 16.74 -8.52
N ILE A 532 6.20 15.99 -7.79
CA ILE A 532 6.41 14.56 -8.10
C ILE A 532 5.07 13.85 -7.89
N THR A 533 4.64 13.08 -8.90
CA THR A 533 3.36 12.35 -8.93
C THR A 533 3.62 10.89 -9.26
N TYR A 534 2.73 10.01 -8.81
CA TYR A 534 2.94 8.57 -8.89
C TYR A 534 1.84 7.87 -9.68
N ILE A 535 2.21 6.78 -10.36
CA ILE A 535 1.31 5.93 -11.15
C ILE A 535 1.46 4.50 -10.65
N TYR A 536 0.36 3.87 -10.27
CA TYR A 536 0.36 2.44 -10.01
C TYR A 536 0.17 1.62 -11.29
N VAL A 537 0.96 0.56 -11.44
CA VAL A 537 0.81 -0.41 -12.53
C VAL A 537 0.88 -1.82 -11.96
N ASN A 538 -0.11 -2.67 -12.24
CA ASN A 538 -0.14 -4.03 -11.71
C ASN A 538 0.33 -5.06 -12.75
N VAL A 539 1.44 -5.75 -12.47
CA VAL A 539 2.06 -6.73 -13.37
C VAL A 539 1.82 -8.14 -12.85
N PHE A 540 1.16 -8.98 -13.65
CA PHE A 540 0.83 -10.35 -13.26
C PHE A 540 1.92 -11.34 -13.64
N ASN A 541 2.06 -12.42 -12.87
CA ASN A 541 2.99 -13.49 -13.22
C ASN A 541 2.48 -14.31 -14.44
N ASN A 542 3.41 -14.77 -15.31
CA ASN A 542 3.12 -15.52 -16.54
C ASN A 542 3.20 -17.03 -16.36
N CYS A 543 2.24 -17.77 -16.92
CA CYS A 543 2.23 -19.24 -16.86
C CYS A 543 2.73 -19.81 -18.17
N THR A 544 3.73 -20.68 -18.07
CA THR A 544 4.37 -21.44 -19.14
C THR A 544 3.68 -22.78 -19.38
N SER A 545 2.97 -23.35 -18.39
CA SER A 545 2.30 -24.63 -18.50
C SER A 545 0.77 -24.51 -18.65
N VAL A 546 0.19 -25.32 -19.54
CA VAL A 546 -1.26 -25.54 -19.64
C VAL A 546 -1.50 -27.02 -19.47
N ALA A 547 -1.73 -27.48 -18.24
CA ALA A 547 -2.06 -28.87 -17.96
C ALA A 547 -3.49 -29.18 -18.43
N GLN A 548 -3.65 -29.58 -19.69
CA GLN A 548 -4.90 -30.17 -20.18
C GLN A 548 -5.11 -31.54 -19.48
N PRO A 549 -6.30 -31.85 -18.93
CA PRO A 549 -7.62 -31.25 -19.15
C PRO A 549 -8.11 -30.26 -18.06
N ASN A 550 -7.26 -29.83 -17.12
CA ASN A 550 -7.66 -28.89 -16.07
C ASN A 550 -7.82 -27.47 -16.65
N LEU A 551 -8.98 -26.86 -16.42
CA LEU A 551 -9.24 -25.48 -16.85
C LEU A 551 -8.62 -24.43 -15.91
N VAL A 552 -8.23 -24.83 -14.70
CA VAL A 552 -7.48 -23.98 -13.76
C VAL A 552 -6.00 -24.07 -14.10
N ARG A 553 -5.34 -22.90 -14.24
CA ARG A 553 -3.89 -22.81 -14.39
C ARG A 553 -3.24 -22.91 -13.02
N ASN A 554 -2.12 -23.63 -12.93
CA ASN A 554 -1.28 -23.67 -11.73
C ASN A 554 -2.10 -23.91 -10.44
N GLY A 555 -3.05 -24.85 -10.48
CA GLY A 555 -3.96 -25.09 -9.36
C GLY A 555 -3.29 -25.71 -8.13
N ASP A 556 -2.11 -26.28 -8.32
CA ASP A 556 -1.17 -26.79 -7.33
C ASP A 556 -0.15 -25.73 -6.86
N PHE A 557 -0.21 -24.52 -7.41
CA PHE A 557 0.62 -23.36 -7.02
C PHE A 557 2.15 -23.54 -7.18
N GLU A 558 2.62 -24.60 -7.84
CA GLU A 558 4.04 -24.93 -8.03
C GLU A 558 4.74 -24.03 -9.05
N GLU A 559 3.99 -23.42 -9.98
CA GLU A 559 4.55 -22.58 -11.01
C GLU A 559 4.71 -21.12 -10.54
N HIS A 560 5.96 -20.67 -10.43
CA HIS A 560 6.32 -19.28 -10.15
C HIS A 560 7.63 -18.88 -10.85
N ASN A 561 7.81 -17.57 -11.06
CA ASN A 561 9.11 -17.03 -11.50
C ASN A 561 9.95 -16.53 -10.32
N TYR A 562 9.30 -16.18 -9.21
CA TYR A 562 9.94 -15.63 -8.02
C TYR A 562 9.29 -16.19 -6.77
N ALA A 563 10.10 -16.66 -5.81
CA ALA A 563 9.61 -17.13 -4.53
C ALA A 563 9.00 -15.97 -3.70
N PRO A 564 8.02 -16.23 -2.82
CA PRO A 564 7.50 -15.25 -1.88
C PRO A 564 8.60 -14.85 -0.88
N SER A 565 8.63 -13.58 -0.51
CA SER A 565 9.59 -12.99 0.42
C SER A 565 8.92 -12.36 1.64
N TYR A 566 7.60 -12.15 1.56
CA TYR A 566 6.72 -11.68 2.63
C TYR A 566 5.34 -12.31 2.45
N THR A 567 4.49 -12.18 3.47
CA THR A 567 3.04 -12.46 3.37
C THR A 567 2.40 -11.57 2.29
N SER A 568 1.17 -11.90 1.88
CA SER A 568 0.37 -11.06 0.98
C SER A 568 0.86 -11.04 -0.48
N GLN A 569 1.58 -12.08 -0.91
CA GLN A 569 2.23 -12.15 -2.22
C GLN A 569 1.62 -13.19 -3.18
N MET A 570 0.30 -13.41 -3.13
CA MET A 570 -0.41 -14.33 -4.04
C MET A 570 -0.07 -14.11 -5.52
N TYR A 571 0.13 -12.85 -5.94
CA TYR A 571 0.49 -12.47 -7.31
C TYR A 571 1.81 -13.07 -7.83
N LYS A 572 2.66 -13.62 -6.94
CA LYS A 572 3.87 -14.36 -7.34
C LYS A 572 3.56 -15.78 -7.78
N SER A 573 2.48 -16.39 -7.31
CA SER A 573 1.97 -17.64 -7.88
C SER A 573 1.41 -17.36 -9.25
N CYS A 574 1.72 -18.23 -10.21
CA CYS A 574 1.27 -18.01 -11.56
C CYS A 574 -0.26 -18.06 -11.70
N GLY A 575 -0.85 -17.07 -12.37
CA GLY A 575 -2.28 -17.06 -12.73
C GLY A 575 -3.24 -16.76 -11.58
N TRP A 576 -2.73 -16.71 -10.34
CA TRP A 576 -3.52 -16.49 -9.13
C TRP A 576 -3.40 -15.07 -8.60
N GLN A 577 -4.51 -14.57 -8.08
CA GLN A 577 -4.64 -13.20 -7.58
C GLN A 577 -5.59 -13.18 -6.38
N CYS A 578 -5.58 -12.07 -5.64
CA CYS A 578 -6.63 -11.78 -4.68
C CYS A 578 -7.93 -11.37 -5.39
N THR A 579 -9.07 -11.76 -4.83
CA THR A 579 -10.41 -11.40 -5.35
C THR A 579 -10.75 -9.92 -5.11
N SER A 580 -10.08 -9.29 -4.15
CA SER A 580 -10.26 -7.89 -3.77
C SER A 580 -8.89 -7.31 -3.43
N TYR A 581 -8.76 -5.99 -3.51
CA TYR A 581 -7.49 -5.32 -3.25
C TYR A 581 -7.10 -5.18 -1.78
N PHE A 582 -8.08 -5.32 -0.90
CA PHE A 582 -7.93 -5.18 0.54
C PHE A 582 -7.53 -6.49 1.23
N PRO A 583 -8.03 -7.67 0.79
CA PRO A 583 -7.55 -8.95 1.27
C PRO A 583 -6.19 -9.32 0.69
N SER A 584 -5.39 -9.96 1.52
CA SER A 584 -3.99 -10.26 1.25
C SER A 584 -3.67 -11.76 1.30
N PRO A 585 -4.31 -12.61 0.46
CA PRO A 585 -3.99 -14.03 0.44
C PRO A 585 -2.49 -14.26 0.31
N ASP A 586 -2.01 -15.26 1.03
CA ASP A 586 -0.60 -15.56 1.15
C ASP A 586 -0.20 -16.63 0.13
N TYR A 587 1.01 -16.50 -0.40
CA TYR A 587 1.65 -17.56 -1.17
C TYR A 587 2.77 -18.15 -0.33
N PHE A 588 2.71 -19.46 -0.08
CA PHE A 588 3.75 -20.20 0.62
C PHE A 588 4.51 -21.05 -0.37
N ASN A 589 5.85 -21.06 -0.26
CA ASN A 589 6.69 -21.86 -1.11
C ASN A 589 8.03 -22.18 -0.43
N SER A 590 8.56 -23.40 -0.57
CA SER A 590 9.84 -23.79 0.03
C SER A 590 11.07 -23.10 -0.55
N ASP A 591 10.96 -22.49 -1.74
CA ASP A 591 12.01 -21.67 -2.35
C ASP A 591 12.17 -20.32 -1.65
N SER A 592 11.27 -19.96 -0.72
CA SER A 592 11.36 -18.72 0.05
C SER A 592 12.58 -18.73 0.97
N THR A 593 13.33 -17.61 0.96
CA THR A 593 14.36 -17.36 1.97
C THR A 593 13.79 -16.78 3.27
N TYR A 594 12.50 -16.47 3.32
CA TYR A 594 11.83 -15.87 4.48
C TYR A 594 11.00 -16.92 5.23
N PRO A 595 11.39 -17.30 6.47
CA PRO A 595 10.76 -18.42 7.18
C PRO A 595 9.25 -18.26 7.42
N HIS A 596 8.74 -17.03 7.44
CA HIS A 596 7.31 -16.79 7.68
C HIS A 596 6.40 -17.16 6.50
N VAL A 597 6.97 -17.40 5.31
CA VAL A 597 6.23 -17.84 4.11
C VAL A 597 6.83 -19.10 3.47
N SER A 598 7.65 -19.84 4.23
CA SER A 598 8.20 -21.13 3.82
C SER A 598 7.21 -22.26 4.05
N ILE A 599 7.40 -23.39 3.40
CA ILE A 599 6.75 -24.65 3.77
C ILE A 599 7.79 -25.64 4.31
N PRO A 600 7.42 -26.58 5.20
CA PRO A 600 6.08 -26.78 5.77
C PRO A 600 5.73 -25.81 6.91
N SER A 601 6.69 -25.07 7.46
CA SER A 601 6.45 -24.21 8.63
C SER A 601 6.50 -22.73 8.24
N ASN A 602 5.46 -21.99 8.64
CA ASN A 602 5.28 -20.57 8.37
C ASN A 602 4.71 -19.83 9.60
N ILE A 603 4.38 -18.55 9.46
CA ILE A 603 3.86 -17.73 10.57
C ILE A 603 2.49 -18.20 11.12
N PHE A 604 1.70 -18.91 10.32
CA PHE A 604 0.35 -19.35 10.69
C PHE A 604 0.29 -20.78 11.23
N GLY A 605 1.30 -21.62 10.95
CA GLY A 605 1.37 -22.98 11.48
C GLY A 605 2.36 -23.86 10.72
N THR A 606 2.22 -25.18 10.89
CA THR A 606 3.01 -26.17 10.16
C THR A 606 2.09 -27.05 9.32
N GLN A 607 2.15 -26.89 7.99
CA GLN A 607 1.41 -27.68 7.04
C GLN A 607 2.37 -28.21 5.97
N ALA A 608 2.52 -29.53 5.90
CA ALA A 608 3.16 -30.14 4.74
C ALA A 608 2.22 -30.12 3.55
N ASP A 609 2.80 -30.05 2.35
CA ASP A 609 2.06 -30.25 1.11
C ASP A 609 1.32 -31.60 1.13
N LYS A 610 0.14 -31.66 0.52
CA LYS A 610 -0.64 -32.88 0.41
C LYS A 610 0.05 -33.91 -0.49
N ILE A 611 0.68 -33.45 -1.57
CA ILE A 611 1.40 -34.26 -2.53
C ILE A 611 2.88 -34.24 -2.15
N ASN A 612 3.42 -35.42 -1.82
CA ASN A 612 4.83 -35.51 -1.46
C ASN A 612 5.73 -35.11 -2.64
N GLY A 613 6.56 -34.09 -2.45
CA GLY A 613 7.45 -33.53 -3.47
C GLY A 613 6.93 -32.26 -4.13
N ASN A 614 5.71 -31.81 -3.79
CA ASN A 614 5.27 -30.45 -4.07
C ASN A 614 5.80 -29.48 -3.00
N HIS A 615 5.85 -28.21 -3.38
CA HIS A 615 6.64 -27.19 -2.74
C HIS A 615 5.87 -25.91 -2.43
N ALA A 616 4.57 -25.82 -2.75
CA ALA A 616 3.81 -24.59 -2.62
C ALA A 616 2.31 -24.77 -2.35
N TYR A 617 1.70 -23.77 -1.69
CA TYR A 617 0.24 -23.67 -1.57
C TYR A 617 -0.19 -22.23 -1.26
N ALA A 618 -1.49 -21.96 -1.41
CA ALA A 618 -2.09 -20.68 -1.04
C ALA A 618 -2.52 -20.64 0.44
N GLY A 619 -2.66 -19.42 0.98
CA GLY A 619 -3.22 -19.15 2.29
C GLY A 619 -4.32 -18.10 2.25
N MET A 620 -5.29 -18.22 3.15
CA MET A 620 -6.37 -17.26 3.30
C MET A 620 -6.80 -17.08 4.75
N PHE A 621 -6.86 -15.83 5.17
CA PHE A 621 -7.46 -15.37 6.41
C PHE A 621 -8.92 -14.96 6.21
N ILE A 622 -9.79 -15.40 7.10
CA ILE A 622 -11.23 -15.11 7.05
C ILE A 622 -11.68 -14.73 8.46
N SER A 623 -12.26 -13.54 8.59
CA SER A 623 -12.59 -12.94 9.87
C SER A 623 -14.03 -12.45 9.90
N PRO A 624 -14.86 -12.93 10.84
CA PRO A 624 -16.16 -12.33 11.12
C PRO A 624 -15.99 -11.05 11.94
N ASN A 625 -17.04 -10.22 12.02
CA ASN A 625 -17.10 -9.05 12.89
C ASN A 625 -16.06 -7.97 12.58
N ARG A 626 -15.80 -7.71 11.29
CA ARG A 626 -14.95 -6.61 10.82
C ARG A 626 -15.82 -5.41 10.46
N PRO A 627 -16.03 -4.45 11.38
CA PRO A 627 -16.85 -3.27 11.09
C PRO A 627 -16.22 -2.50 9.93
N ALA A 628 -17.04 -1.82 9.14
CA ALA A 628 -16.67 -1.13 7.89
C ALA A 628 -16.51 -2.03 6.65
N LEU A 629 -16.43 -3.36 6.76
CA LEU A 629 -16.44 -4.22 5.57
C LEU A 629 -17.85 -4.65 5.16
N LEU A 630 -18.03 -4.97 3.88
CA LEU A 630 -19.32 -5.48 3.37
C LEU A 630 -19.71 -6.73 4.17
N GLN A 631 -20.95 -6.77 4.66
CA GLN A 631 -21.47 -7.84 5.53
C GLN A 631 -20.71 -8.05 6.85
N ASN A 632 -19.85 -7.10 7.26
CA ASN A 632 -18.95 -7.20 8.41
C ASN A 632 -18.00 -8.41 8.37
N VAL A 633 -17.58 -8.82 7.17
CA VAL A 633 -16.67 -9.95 6.96
C VAL A 633 -15.45 -9.51 6.16
N TYR A 634 -14.27 -9.97 6.58
CA TYR A 634 -13.05 -9.95 5.77
C TYR A 634 -12.76 -11.36 5.29
N SER A 635 -12.48 -11.53 4.00
CA SER A 635 -12.07 -12.81 3.42
C SER A 635 -10.94 -12.59 2.42
N GLU A 636 -9.83 -13.28 2.61
CA GLU A 636 -8.74 -13.40 1.63
C GLU A 636 -9.10 -14.39 0.51
N SER A 637 -10.19 -14.09 -0.20
CA SER A 637 -10.63 -14.89 -1.33
C SER A 637 -9.67 -14.79 -2.51
N LEU A 638 -9.49 -15.91 -3.21
CA LEU A 638 -8.58 -16.09 -4.34
C LEU A 638 -9.34 -16.01 -5.66
N LYS A 639 -8.71 -15.46 -6.71
CA LYS A 639 -9.25 -15.49 -8.08
C LYS A 639 -8.20 -15.97 -9.09
N THR A 640 -8.69 -16.58 -10.16
CA THR A 640 -7.90 -16.96 -11.34
C THR A 640 -8.75 -16.86 -12.62
N GLU A 641 -8.12 -16.58 -13.75
CA GLU A 641 -8.73 -16.75 -15.07
C GLU A 641 -8.50 -18.19 -15.57
N LEU A 642 -9.54 -18.81 -16.11
CA LEU A 642 -9.50 -20.16 -16.67
C LEU A 642 -8.76 -20.18 -18.02
N THR A 643 -8.23 -21.34 -18.40
CA THR A 643 -7.55 -21.53 -19.70
C THR A 643 -8.47 -21.31 -20.90
N SER A 644 -9.77 -21.53 -20.72
CA SER A 644 -10.84 -21.22 -21.67
C SER A 644 -12.17 -21.02 -20.94
N SER A 645 -13.10 -20.27 -21.54
CA SER A 645 -14.46 -20.13 -21.01
C SER A 645 -15.17 -21.48 -20.90
N LEU A 646 -15.98 -21.64 -19.85
CA LEU A 646 -16.83 -22.80 -19.69
C LEU A 646 -17.84 -22.88 -20.82
N GLN A 647 -17.98 -24.08 -21.37
CA GLN A 647 -19.00 -24.35 -22.38
C GLN A 647 -20.40 -24.27 -21.77
N PRO A 648 -21.39 -23.65 -22.46
CA PRO A 648 -22.79 -23.64 -22.03
C PRO A 648 -23.37 -25.04 -21.83
N ASN A 649 -24.34 -25.18 -20.93
CA ASN A 649 -25.10 -26.41 -20.69
C ASN A 649 -24.23 -27.67 -20.46
N THR A 650 -23.03 -27.48 -19.91
CA THR A 650 -22.03 -28.55 -19.75
C THR A 650 -21.81 -28.82 -18.27
N LYS A 651 -21.69 -30.10 -17.92
CA LYS A 651 -21.46 -30.53 -16.54
C LYS A 651 -19.97 -30.47 -16.21
N TYR A 652 -19.62 -29.85 -15.08
CA TYR A 652 -18.26 -29.70 -14.58
C TYR A 652 -18.14 -30.22 -13.16
N GLN A 653 -16.93 -30.64 -12.81
CA GLN A 653 -16.50 -30.91 -11.45
C GLN A 653 -15.37 -29.95 -11.09
N LEU A 654 -15.56 -29.22 -9.99
CA LEU A 654 -14.53 -28.39 -9.38
C LEU A 654 -14.13 -29.02 -8.06
N SER A 655 -12.83 -29.16 -7.81
CA SER A 655 -12.30 -29.62 -6.53
C SER A 655 -11.11 -28.78 -6.08
N PHE A 656 -10.88 -28.72 -4.78
CA PHE A 656 -9.67 -28.16 -4.17
C PHE A 656 -9.50 -28.73 -2.77
N ASP A 657 -8.28 -28.69 -2.28
CA ASP A 657 -7.90 -29.14 -0.96
C ASP A 657 -7.74 -27.96 -0.01
N VAL A 658 -8.23 -28.11 1.22
CA VAL A 658 -8.06 -27.12 2.28
C VAL A 658 -7.56 -27.74 3.57
N SER A 659 -6.77 -27.00 4.34
CA SER A 659 -6.39 -27.37 5.71
C SER A 659 -6.46 -26.13 6.61
N MET A 660 -6.89 -26.29 7.86
CA MET A 660 -6.95 -25.19 8.82
C MET A 660 -5.60 -25.04 9.51
N ALA A 661 -5.06 -23.82 9.58
CA ALA A 661 -3.75 -23.61 10.20
C ALA A 661 -3.79 -23.86 11.72
N ASP A 662 -2.75 -24.51 12.26
CA ASP A 662 -2.64 -24.89 13.68
C ASP A 662 -2.89 -23.74 14.67
N ASN A 663 -2.50 -22.52 14.31
CA ASN A 663 -2.67 -21.35 15.18
C ASN A 663 -4.08 -20.71 15.09
N HIS A 664 -4.99 -21.28 14.29
CA HIS A 664 -6.34 -20.77 13.99
C HIS A 664 -7.40 -21.89 13.89
N LEU A 665 -7.31 -22.93 14.74
CA LEU A 665 -8.13 -24.16 14.69
C LEU A 665 -9.59 -24.04 15.14
N SER A 666 -10.17 -22.84 15.09
CA SER A 666 -11.52 -22.60 15.58
C SER A 666 -12.33 -21.81 14.56
N ASN A 667 -13.64 -22.06 14.52
CA ASN A 667 -14.62 -21.33 13.72
C ASN A 667 -14.59 -21.62 12.21
N GLY A 668 -14.78 -22.89 11.83
CA GLY A 668 -14.82 -23.31 10.43
C GLY A 668 -15.86 -22.57 9.58
N ILE A 669 -15.63 -22.49 8.28
CA ILE A 669 -16.55 -21.85 7.33
C ILE A 669 -17.09 -22.85 6.30
N LYS A 670 -18.20 -22.48 5.67
CA LYS A 670 -18.64 -23.13 4.43
C LYS A 670 -18.02 -22.41 3.24
N PHE A 671 -17.07 -23.06 2.60
CA PHE A 671 -16.41 -22.53 1.40
C PHE A 671 -17.39 -22.25 0.27
N GLN A 672 -17.12 -21.21 -0.49
CA GLN A 672 -17.93 -20.81 -1.62
C GLN A 672 -17.06 -20.70 -2.86
N ILE A 673 -17.70 -20.95 -4.01
CA ILE A 673 -17.11 -20.67 -5.32
C ILE A 673 -18.02 -19.74 -6.10
N PHE A 674 -17.41 -18.90 -6.93
CA PHE A 674 -18.13 -18.07 -7.88
C PHE A 674 -17.41 -18.09 -9.24
N ILE A 675 -18.13 -18.35 -10.33
CA ILE A 675 -17.60 -18.32 -11.69
C ILE A 675 -18.39 -17.32 -12.52
N THR A 676 -17.70 -16.35 -13.09
CA THR A 676 -18.27 -15.21 -13.82
C THR A 676 -17.56 -14.94 -15.15
N ASP A 677 -18.19 -14.13 -15.99
CA ASP A 677 -17.69 -13.69 -17.30
C ASP A 677 -16.99 -12.33 -17.27
N ILE A 678 -17.01 -11.65 -16.13
CA ILE A 678 -16.34 -10.36 -15.91
C ILE A 678 -15.27 -10.55 -14.84
N ASN A 679 -14.07 -10.05 -15.07
CA ASN A 679 -13.03 -10.00 -14.04
C ASN A 679 -13.48 -9.00 -12.97
N LEU A 680 -13.92 -9.50 -11.81
CA LEU A 680 -14.38 -8.64 -10.73
C LEU A 680 -13.19 -8.05 -9.98
N GLU A 681 -13.21 -6.74 -9.84
CA GLU A 681 -12.24 -5.95 -9.09
C GLU A 681 -12.95 -5.38 -7.86
N LEU A 682 -12.80 -6.03 -6.72
CA LEU A 682 -13.62 -5.78 -5.53
C LEU A 682 -12.94 -4.85 -4.51
N THR A 683 -13.75 -3.97 -3.90
CA THR A 683 -13.41 -3.16 -2.73
C THR A 683 -14.28 -3.55 -1.54
N THR A 684 -14.41 -4.83 -1.24
CA THR A 684 -15.45 -5.31 -0.30
C THR A 684 -14.91 -6.30 0.72
N GLY A 685 -13.59 -6.28 0.97
CA GLY A 685 -12.95 -7.23 1.88
C GLY A 685 -13.08 -8.66 1.37
N GLY A 686 -13.05 -8.85 0.05
CA GLY A 686 -13.19 -10.16 -0.60
C GLY A 686 -14.62 -10.68 -0.75
N ILE A 687 -15.61 -9.90 -0.31
CA ILE A 687 -17.04 -10.26 -0.40
C ILE A 687 -17.64 -9.78 -1.72
N ILE A 688 -18.11 -10.69 -2.55
CA ILE A 688 -18.80 -10.40 -3.81
C ILE A 688 -20.16 -9.74 -3.51
N PRO A 689 -20.43 -8.52 -4.05
CA PRO A 689 -21.74 -7.88 -3.95
C PRO A 689 -22.85 -8.77 -4.52
N ILE A 690 -23.99 -8.82 -3.85
CA ILE A 690 -25.12 -9.65 -4.28
C ILE A 690 -25.63 -9.30 -5.68
N SER A 691 -25.44 -8.06 -6.12
CA SER A 691 -25.76 -7.58 -7.48
C SER A 691 -25.01 -8.32 -8.59
N ASN A 692 -23.86 -8.92 -8.27
CA ASN A 692 -23.02 -9.62 -9.25
C ASN A 692 -23.35 -11.12 -9.30
N ILE A 693 -24.12 -11.62 -8.32
CA ILE A 693 -24.50 -13.04 -8.23
C ILE A 693 -25.86 -13.21 -8.91
N THR A 694 -25.83 -13.39 -10.22
CA THR A 694 -27.01 -13.60 -11.08
C THR A 694 -27.13 -15.06 -11.51
N SER A 695 -28.33 -15.47 -11.95
CA SER A 695 -28.64 -16.86 -12.29
C SER A 695 -27.92 -17.40 -13.54
N ASP A 696 -27.33 -16.52 -14.35
CA ASP A 696 -26.51 -16.88 -15.52
C ASP A 696 -25.03 -17.12 -15.15
N LYS A 697 -24.65 -16.91 -13.89
CA LYS A 697 -23.34 -17.22 -13.32
C LYS A 697 -23.41 -18.48 -12.44
N VAL A 698 -22.27 -18.96 -11.97
CA VAL A 698 -22.21 -20.10 -11.03
C VAL A 698 -21.84 -19.58 -9.65
N PHE A 699 -22.70 -19.78 -8.66
CA PHE A 699 -22.39 -19.51 -7.25
C PHE A 699 -22.82 -20.70 -6.39
N LEU A 700 -21.87 -21.34 -5.71
CA LEU A 700 -22.12 -22.54 -4.91
C LEU A 700 -21.50 -22.40 -3.52
N THR A 701 -22.11 -23.05 -2.52
CA THR A 701 -21.64 -23.07 -1.13
C THR A 701 -21.50 -24.51 -0.66
N ASN A 702 -20.39 -24.84 -0.02
CA ASN A 702 -20.13 -26.17 0.54
C ASN A 702 -21.19 -26.48 1.61
N PRO A 703 -21.86 -27.65 1.59
CA PRO A 703 -22.91 -27.95 2.56
C PRO A 703 -22.39 -28.07 4.01
N THR A 704 -21.12 -28.43 4.19
CA THR A 704 -20.46 -28.67 5.48
C THR A 704 -19.43 -27.61 5.82
N PHE A 705 -19.20 -27.39 7.11
CA PHE A 705 -18.09 -26.56 7.58
C PHE A 705 -16.78 -27.34 7.41
N SER A 706 -15.75 -26.68 6.87
CA SER A 706 -14.46 -27.30 6.62
C SER A 706 -13.49 -27.13 7.80
N GLY A 707 -12.58 -28.11 7.96
CA GLY A 707 -11.53 -28.12 8.97
C GLY A 707 -11.97 -28.53 10.39
N SER A 708 -12.98 -29.40 10.52
CA SER A 708 -13.53 -29.85 11.81
C SER A 708 -12.86 -31.12 12.41
N ALA A 709 -11.84 -31.71 11.77
CA ALA A 709 -11.34 -33.04 12.12
C ALA A 709 -9.83 -33.15 12.50
N SER A 710 -8.92 -32.36 11.91
CA SER A 710 -7.48 -32.40 12.22
C SER A 710 -6.73 -31.19 11.64
N ALA A 711 -5.68 -30.73 12.32
CA ALA A 711 -4.87 -29.56 11.96
C ALA A 711 -3.78 -29.84 10.91
N THR A 712 -3.58 -31.11 10.56
CA THR A 712 -2.49 -31.58 9.69
C THR A 712 -2.99 -32.32 8.45
N GLU A 713 -4.30 -32.53 8.33
CA GLU A 713 -4.92 -33.29 7.24
C GLU A 713 -5.65 -32.37 6.28
N TRP A 714 -5.38 -32.56 4.99
CA TRP A 714 -6.08 -31.86 3.92
C TRP A 714 -7.47 -32.45 3.67
N GLU A 715 -8.50 -31.59 3.65
CA GLU A 715 -9.88 -31.90 3.28
C GLU A 715 -10.12 -31.55 1.81
N THR A 716 -10.58 -32.51 1.00
CA THR A 716 -10.98 -32.24 -0.38
C THR A 716 -12.43 -31.78 -0.45
N ILE A 717 -12.65 -30.56 -0.94
CA ILE A 717 -13.97 -30.00 -1.23
C ILE A 717 -14.26 -30.21 -2.71
N THR A 718 -15.46 -30.68 -3.04
CA THR A 718 -15.87 -30.95 -4.43
C THR A 718 -17.25 -30.38 -4.73
N PHE A 719 -17.35 -29.62 -5.81
CA PHE A 719 -18.59 -29.13 -6.39
C PHE A 719 -18.83 -29.81 -7.74
N THR A 720 -20.08 -30.21 -7.99
CA THR A 720 -20.52 -30.67 -9.31
C THR A 720 -21.69 -29.80 -9.75
N PHE A 721 -21.60 -29.20 -10.93
CA PHE A 721 -22.62 -28.28 -11.44
C PHE A 721 -22.75 -28.38 -12.96
N THR A 722 -23.85 -27.87 -13.49
CA THR A 722 -24.08 -27.71 -14.93
C THR A 722 -24.18 -26.22 -15.22
N THR A 723 -23.40 -25.73 -16.19
CA THR A 723 -23.45 -24.33 -16.61
C THR A 723 -24.78 -23.99 -17.26
N GLY A 724 -25.21 -22.73 -17.16
CA GLY A 724 -26.34 -22.18 -17.89
C GLY A 724 -25.99 -21.89 -19.37
N SER A 725 -26.70 -20.94 -19.96
CA SER A 725 -26.50 -20.53 -21.36
C SER A 725 -25.34 -19.57 -21.60
N ASN A 726 -24.72 -19.02 -20.55
CA ASN A 726 -23.64 -18.04 -20.67
C ASN A 726 -22.34 -18.70 -21.18
N PRO A 727 -21.81 -18.31 -22.36
CA PRO A 727 -20.61 -18.91 -22.95
C PRO A 727 -19.29 -18.28 -22.48
N ASN A 728 -19.36 -17.23 -21.65
CA ASN A 728 -18.21 -16.39 -21.33
C ASN A 728 -17.66 -16.60 -19.92
N LEU A 729 -18.20 -17.57 -19.15
CA LEU A 729 -17.77 -17.83 -17.78
C LEU A 729 -16.31 -18.27 -17.74
N LYS A 730 -15.41 -17.44 -17.22
CA LYS A 730 -13.96 -17.70 -17.25
C LYS A 730 -13.17 -17.18 -16.05
N TYR A 731 -13.78 -16.49 -15.10
CA TYR A 731 -13.09 -16.04 -13.88
C TYR A 731 -13.65 -16.81 -12.69
N LEU A 732 -12.78 -17.56 -12.02
CA LEU A 732 -13.09 -18.37 -10.84
C LEU A 732 -12.65 -17.62 -9.58
N HIS A 733 -13.54 -17.53 -8.60
CA HIS A 733 -13.27 -17.05 -7.25
C HIS A 733 -13.51 -18.15 -6.22
N ILE A 734 -12.68 -18.23 -5.18
CA ILE A 734 -12.76 -19.22 -4.10
C ILE A 734 -12.57 -18.53 -2.74
N GLY A 735 -13.41 -18.87 -1.75
CA GLY A 735 -13.25 -18.40 -0.37
C GLY A 735 -14.58 -18.19 0.35
N GLY A 736 -14.62 -17.26 1.31
CA GLY A 736 -15.86 -16.72 1.86
C GLY A 736 -16.34 -15.55 1.01
N LEU A 737 -17.27 -15.79 0.10
CA LEU A 737 -17.56 -14.87 -1.00
C LEU A 737 -18.83 -14.04 -0.81
N ASN A 738 -19.89 -14.57 -0.19
CA ASN A 738 -21.12 -13.82 0.06
C ASN A 738 -21.97 -14.51 1.13
N ASN A 739 -22.48 -13.76 2.09
CA ASN A 739 -23.23 -14.25 3.26
C ASN A 739 -22.49 -15.42 3.92
N VAL A 740 -21.20 -15.20 4.20
CA VAL A 740 -20.27 -16.24 4.66
C VAL A 740 -20.82 -16.87 5.94
N GLN A 741 -20.93 -18.20 5.93
CA GLN A 741 -21.43 -18.96 7.07
C GLN A 741 -20.26 -19.43 7.92
N PHE A 742 -20.20 -18.94 9.15
CA PHE A 742 -19.26 -19.35 10.19
C PHE A 742 -19.93 -20.36 11.12
N GLN A 743 -19.17 -21.34 11.60
CA GLN A 743 -19.66 -22.31 12.59
C GLN A 743 -20.08 -21.62 13.89
N ASN A 744 -19.40 -20.53 14.25
CA ASN A 744 -19.75 -19.60 15.31
C ASN A 744 -19.67 -18.16 14.77
N SER A 745 -20.81 -17.51 14.55
CA SER A 745 -20.86 -16.15 14.01
C SER A 745 -20.13 -15.09 14.85
N ASN A 746 -19.92 -15.35 16.14
CA ASN A 746 -19.14 -14.50 17.05
C ASN A 746 -17.80 -15.14 17.45
N GLY A 747 -17.38 -16.16 16.71
CA GLY A 747 -16.13 -16.87 16.92
C GLY A 747 -14.91 -16.06 16.49
N PRO A 748 -13.71 -16.54 16.83
CA PRO A 748 -12.46 -15.93 16.38
C PRO A 748 -12.26 -16.08 14.86
N ASP A 749 -11.21 -15.42 14.38
CA ASP A 749 -10.78 -15.49 12.99
C ASP A 749 -10.21 -16.87 12.65
N VAL A 750 -10.31 -17.26 11.38
CA VAL A 750 -9.84 -18.55 10.86
C VAL A 750 -8.85 -18.34 9.73
N TYR A 751 -7.90 -19.27 9.60
CA TYR A 751 -6.91 -19.27 8.53
C TYR A 751 -6.88 -20.65 7.85
N TYR A 752 -6.94 -20.67 6.52
CA TYR A 752 -6.85 -21.89 5.72
C TYR A 752 -5.66 -21.85 4.77
N TYR A 753 -5.02 -23.00 4.61
CA TYR A 753 -4.22 -23.33 3.44
C TYR A 753 -5.14 -23.89 2.35
N LEU A 754 -4.86 -23.60 1.08
CA LEU A 754 -5.60 -24.08 -0.07
C LEU A 754 -4.64 -24.53 -1.17
N ASP A 755 -4.94 -25.68 -1.76
CA ASP A 755 -4.09 -26.30 -2.78
C ASP A 755 -4.90 -27.19 -3.75
N ASN A 756 -4.26 -27.69 -4.81
CA ASN A 756 -4.77 -28.69 -5.76
C ASN A 756 -6.13 -28.33 -6.40
N VAL A 757 -6.27 -27.08 -6.82
CA VAL A 757 -7.49 -26.61 -7.49
C VAL A 757 -7.61 -27.20 -8.89
N SER A 758 -8.74 -27.87 -9.14
CA SER A 758 -9.04 -28.49 -10.42
C SER A 758 -10.46 -28.17 -10.87
N LEU A 759 -10.62 -27.85 -12.14
CA LEU A 759 -11.91 -27.70 -12.80
C LEU A 759 -11.88 -28.44 -14.13
N THR A 760 -12.65 -29.53 -14.21
CA THR A 760 -12.68 -30.38 -15.41
C THR A 760 -14.12 -30.63 -15.86
N PRO A 761 -14.36 -30.75 -17.18
CA PRO A 761 -15.66 -31.22 -17.66
C PRO A 761 -15.88 -32.66 -17.18
N VAL A 762 -17.07 -32.94 -16.66
CA VAL A 762 -17.47 -34.30 -16.33
C VAL A 762 -17.72 -35.02 -17.65
N SER A 763 -16.74 -35.80 -18.09
CA SER A 763 -16.92 -36.66 -19.26
C SER A 763 -18.07 -37.64 -18.99
N LEU A 764 -19.13 -37.57 -19.81
CA LEU A 764 -20.24 -38.55 -19.81
C LEU A 764 -19.81 -39.92 -20.34
N LEU A 765 -18.53 -40.13 -20.66
CA LEU A 765 -17.97 -41.42 -21.02
C LEU A 765 -17.52 -42.16 -19.75
N GLY A 766 -18.48 -42.57 -18.92
CA GLY A 766 -18.18 -43.40 -17.75
C GLY A 766 -19.35 -43.64 -16.81
N LEU A 767 -20.03 -44.77 -17.01
CA LEU A 767 -20.91 -45.46 -16.06
C LEU A 767 -22.17 -44.72 -15.56
N SER A 768 -23.29 -44.96 -16.23
CA SER A 768 -24.55 -45.13 -15.50
C SER A 768 -24.47 -46.44 -14.72
N THR A 769 -24.15 -46.39 -13.43
CA THR A 769 -24.35 -47.51 -12.51
C THR A 769 -25.83 -47.60 -12.15
N SER A 770 -26.58 -48.33 -12.98
CA SER A 770 -27.82 -48.98 -12.58
C SER A 770 -27.94 -50.28 -13.38
N ASP A 771 -27.71 -51.41 -12.70
CA ASP A 771 -28.05 -52.81 -13.08
C ASP A 771 -27.16 -53.62 -14.04
N PHE A 772 -25.89 -53.24 -14.28
CA PHE A 772 -24.98 -54.05 -15.11
C PHE A 772 -23.94 -54.81 -14.27
N GLU A 773 -24.27 -56.01 -13.80
CA GLU A 773 -23.34 -56.85 -13.01
C GLU A 773 -22.29 -57.54 -13.90
N ASN A 774 -21.04 -57.59 -13.42
CA ASN A 774 -19.89 -58.20 -14.10
C ASN A 774 -20.04 -59.74 -14.29
N ASN A 775 -20.92 -60.37 -13.52
CA ASN A 775 -21.14 -61.83 -13.50
C ASN A 775 -22.06 -62.33 -14.63
N ASP A 776 -22.66 -61.44 -15.42
CA ASP A 776 -23.61 -61.82 -16.48
C ASP A 776 -22.95 -62.23 -17.80
N PHE A 777 -21.63 -62.06 -17.91
CA PHE A 777 -20.86 -62.35 -19.12
C PHE A 777 -19.68 -63.27 -18.82
N GLU A 778 -19.66 -64.42 -19.48
CA GLU A 778 -18.54 -65.35 -19.43
C GLU A 778 -17.72 -65.23 -20.72
N VAL A 779 -16.39 -65.19 -20.59
CA VAL A 779 -15.45 -65.16 -21.72
C VAL A 779 -14.51 -66.35 -21.57
N PHE A 780 -14.62 -67.34 -22.47
CA PHE A 780 -13.86 -68.58 -22.37
C PHE A 780 -13.55 -69.20 -23.75
N PRO A 781 -12.45 -69.96 -23.88
CA PRO A 781 -11.36 -70.04 -22.91
C PRO A 781 -10.65 -68.68 -22.79
N ASN A 782 -10.13 -68.38 -21.61
CA ASN A 782 -9.30 -67.20 -21.38
C ASN A 782 -8.29 -67.56 -20.28
N PRO A 783 -7.02 -67.84 -20.63
CA PRO A 783 -6.36 -67.56 -21.92
C PRO A 783 -6.82 -68.41 -23.13
N ALA A 784 -6.65 -67.90 -24.36
CA ALA A 784 -6.98 -68.58 -25.64
C ALA A 784 -5.91 -68.41 -26.72
N ASN A 785 -5.82 -69.34 -27.68
CA ASN A 785 -4.86 -69.28 -28.80
C ASN A 785 -5.48 -68.75 -30.11
N SER A 786 -6.74 -69.07 -30.39
CA SER A 786 -7.39 -68.74 -31.68
C SER A 786 -8.81 -68.17 -31.53
N ILE A 787 -9.68 -68.77 -30.72
CA ILE A 787 -11.09 -68.36 -30.62
C ILE A 787 -11.46 -68.18 -29.14
N ILE A 788 -12.18 -67.10 -28.84
CA ILE A 788 -12.86 -66.89 -27.56
C ILE A 788 -14.37 -66.89 -27.77
N SER A 789 -15.11 -67.49 -26.85
CA SER A 789 -16.57 -67.43 -26.78
C SER A 789 -16.97 -66.43 -25.70
N ILE A 790 -17.95 -65.61 -26.00
CA ILE A 790 -18.55 -64.62 -25.11
C ILE A 790 -20.03 -64.97 -24.98
N THR A 791 -20.44 -65.38 -23.78
CA THR A 791 -21.82 -65.79 -23.52
C THR A 791 -22.48 -64.88 -22.49
N ASN A 792 -23.78 -64.63 -22.67
CA ASN A 792 -24.63 -63.94 -21.69
C ASN A 792 -26.00 -64.62 -21.62
N SER A 793 -26.39 -65.08 -20.43
CA SER A 793 -27.67 -65.74 -20.17
C SER A 793 -28.84 -64.79 -19.92
N LYS A 794 -28.59 -63.49 -19.70
CA LYS A 794 -29.57 -62.48 -19.29
C LYS A 794 -29.86 -61.38 -20.32
N SER A 795 -29.00 -61.17 -21.32
CA SER A 795 -29.23 -60.14 -22.35
C SER A 795 -28.53 -60.40 -23.69
N THR A 796 -29.09 -59.85 -24.76
CA THR A 796 -28.54 -59.94 -26.11
C THR A 796 -27.34 -59.00 -26.29
N ILE A 797 -26.22 -59.55 -26.77
CA ILE A 797 -25.04 -58.79 -27.18
C ILE A 797 -25.32 -58.13 -28.53
N LYS A 798 -25.28 -56.79 -28.57
CA LYS A 798 -25.49 -56.01 -29.79
C LYS A 798 -24.23 -55.92 -30.63
N SER A 799 -23.12 -55.59 -29.99
CA SER A 799 -21.81 -55.53 -30.64
C SER A 799 -20.68 -55.86 -29.69
N ILE A 800 -19.55 -56.25 -30.27
CA ILE A 800 -18.29 -56.49 -29.58
C ILE A 800 -17.17 -55.67 -30.24
N GLU A 801 -16.26 -55.16 -29.43
CA GLU A 801 -15.10 -54.37 -29.85
C GLU A 801 -13.84 -54.90 -29.15
N LEU A 802 -12.83 -55.30 -29.91
CA LEU A 802 -11.53 -55.76 -29.42
C LEU A 802 -10.52 -54.63 -29.47
N TYR A 803 -9.79 -54.42 -28.36
CA TYR A 803 -8.80 -53.37 -28.21
C TYR A 803 -7.43 -53.93 -27.85
N ASP A 804 -6.37 -53.30 -28.34
CA ASP A 804 -5.01 -53.50 -27.80
C ASP A 804 -4.78 -52.71 -26.50
N MET A 805 -3.60 -52.88 -25.90
CA MET A 805 -3.18 -52.20 -24.66
C MET A 805 -3.04 -50.67 -24.81
N ALA A 806 -2.93 -50.15 -26.04
CA ALA A 806 -2.88 -48.71 -26.31
C ALA A 806 -4.29 -48.11 -26.53
N GLY A 807 -5.35 -48.91 -26.40
CA GLY A 807 -6.74 -48.48 -26.59
C GLY A 807 -7.17 -48.37 -28.06
N ARG A 808 -6.40 -48.92 -29.01
CA ARG A 808 -6.77 -48.93 -30.43
C ARG A 808 -7.75 -50.07 -30.72
N ILE A 809 -8.82 -49.78 -31.47
CA ILE A 809 -9.79 -50.80 -31.91
C ILE A 809 -9.13 -51.69 -32.98
N LEU A 810 -9.00 -52.97 -32.69
CA LEU A 810 -8.48 -54.01 -33.60
C LEU A 810 -9.58 -54.71 -34.39
N LYS A 811 -10.79 -54.78 -33.82
CA LYS A 811 -11.96 -55.43 -34.44
C LYS A 811 -13.24 -54.90 -33.83
N ALA A 812 -14.27 -54.72 -34.64
CA ALA A 812 -15.61 -54.36 -34.19
C ALA A 812 -16.66 -55.14 -35.00
N GLU A 813 -17.56 -55.85 -34.33
CA GLU A 813 -18.59 -56.67 -34.98
C GLU A 813 -19.97 -56.44 -34.34
N LYS A 814 -21.01 -56.30 -35.18
CA LYS A 814 -22.41 -56.32 -34.74
C LYS A 814 -22.91 -57.76 -34.82
N VAL A 815 -23.47 -58.27 -33.73
CA VAL A 815 -23.70 -59.72 -33.56
C VAL A 815 -25.15 -60.06 -33.21
N ASN A 816 -25.84 -59.24 -32.40
CA ASN A 816 -27.23 -59.43 -31.99
C ASN A 816 -27.56 -60.87 -31.51
N LYS A 817 -26.68 -61.45 -30.67
CA LYS A 817 -26.77 -62.83 -30.16
C LYS A 817 -26.47 -62.89 -28.66
N THR A 818 -26.86 -63.97 -28.00
CA THR A 818 -26.51 -64.26 -26.59
C THR A 818 -25.20 -65.04 -26.44
N ASP A 819 -24.70 -65.62 -27.53
CA ASP A 819 -23.42 -66.32 -27.65
C ASP A 819 -22.70 -65.83 -28.91
N VAL A 820 -21.44 -65.45 -28.75
CA VAL A 820 -20.60 -64.87 -29.81
C VAL A 820 -19.22 -65.48 -29.76
N GLN A 821 -18.74 -66.00 -30.89
CA GLN A 821 -17.35 -66.42 -31.05
C GLN A 821 -16.55 -65.31 -31.73
N LEU A 822 -15.42 -64.95 -31.14
CA LEU A 822 -14.47 -63.99 -31.69
C LEU A 822 -13.16 -64.70 -32.02
N ASP A 823 -12.82 -64.72 -33.32
CA ASP A 823 -11.53 -65.18 -33.81
C ASP A 823 -10.44 -64.13 -33.56
N ILE A 824 -9.45 -64.51 -32.74
CA ILE A 824 -8.27 -63.75 -32.38
C ILE A 824 -6.96 -64.35 -32.94
N SER A 825 -7.05 -65.35 -33.84
CA SER A 825 -5.91 -66.08 -34.39
C SER A 825 -4.83 -65.18 -35.02
N ASN A 826 -5.25 -64.13 -35.72
CA ASN A 826 -4.38 -63.22 -36.46
C ASN A 826 -3.72 -62.10 -35.62
N TYR A 827 -4.02 -62.01 -34.32
CA TYR A 827 -3.41 -61.03 -33.43
C TYR A 827 -2.17 -61.59 -32.72
N GLN A 828 -1.25 -60.72 -32.29
CA GLN A 828 -0.02 -61.14 -31.60
C GLN A 828 -0.30 -61.70 -30.19
N ILE A 829 0.61 -62.52 -29.66
CA ILE A 829 0.55 -62.98 -28.26
C ILE A 829 0.57 -61.74 -27.34
N GLY A 830 -0.35 -61.66 -26.38
CA GLY A 830 -0.50 -60.47 -25.55
C GLY A 830 -1.83 -60.36 -24.81
N THR A 831 -2.00 -59.24 -24.09
CA THR A 831 -3.25 -58.90 -23.41
C THR A 831 -4.09 -57.97 -24.27
N TYR A 832 -5.38 -58.24 -24.32
CA TYR A 832 -6.39 -57.46 -25.04
C TYR A 832 -7.56 -57.11 -24.11
N SER A 833 -8.35 -56.12 -24.49
CA SER A 833 -9.63 -55.81 -23.84
C SER A 833 -10.76 -55.99 -24.84
N VAL A 834 -11.77 -56.77 -24.50
CA VAL A 834 -13.00 -56.90 -25.29
C VAL A 834 -14.10 -56.12 -24.60
N LYS A 835 -14.63 -55.10 -25.28
CA LYS A 835 -15.83 -54.38 -24.88
C LYS A 835 -17.05 -55.04 -25.49
N ILE A 836 -17.97 -55.43 -24.63
CA ILE A 836 -19.24 -56.09 -24.96
C ILE A 836 -20.34 -55.05 -24.74
N ILE A 837 -21.11 -54.77 -25.78
CA ILE A 837 -22.16 -53.74 -25.76
C ILE A 837 -23.52 -54.43 -25.91
N THR A 838 -24.45 -54.12 -25.01
CA THR A 838 -25.84 -54.59 -25.04
C THR A 838 -26.80 -53.41 -24.96
N GLU A 839 -28.11 -53.66 -24.97
CA GLU A 839 -29.12 -52.61 -24.79
C GLU A 839 -29.08 -51.96 -23.40
N LYS A 840 -28.54 -52.66 -22.39
CA LYS A 840 -28.52 -52.19 -21.00
C LYS A 840 -27.21 -51.48 -20.62
N GLY A 841 -26.18 -51.52 -21.46
CA GLY A 841 -24.89 -50.93 -21.17
C GLY A 841 -23.73 -51.61 -21.88
N SER A 842 -22.51 -51.29 -21.45
CA SER A 842 -21.29 -51.93 -21.97
C SER A 842 -20.36 -52.36 -20.85
N ILE A 843 -19.70 -53.50 -21.02
CA ILE A 843 -18.67 -54.00 -20.09
C ILE A 843 -17.40 -54.38 -20.85
N SER A 844 -16.25 -54.19 -20.23
CA SER A 844 -14.96 -54.60 -20.78
C SER A 844 -14.40 -55.81 -20.02
N LYS A 845 -13.97 -56.84 -20.75
CA LYS A 845 -13.34 -58.05 -20.20
C LYS A 845 -11.92 -58.18 -20.76
N LYS A 846 -10.97 -58.47 -19.86
CA LYS A 846 -9.58 -58.76 -20.24
C LYS A 846 -9.51 -60.12 -20.95
N VAL A 847 -8.81 -60.20 -22.07
CA VAL A 847 -8.53 -61.43 -22.81
C VAL A 847 -7.02 -61.62 -22.94
N ILE A 848 -6.53 -62.82 -22.66
CA ILE A 848 -5.11 -63.17 -22.76
C ILE A 848 -4.93 -64.13 -23.95
N LYS A 849 -4.17 -63.69 -24.96
CA LYS A 849 -3.72 -64.55 -26.05
C LYS A 849 -2.34 -65.12 -25.74
N TYR A 850 -2.19 -66.43 -25.85
CA TYR A 850 -0.93 -67.15 -25.63
C TYR A 850 -0.43 -67.89 -26.88
#